data_AF-A0A944AZ79-F1
#
_entry.id   AF-A0A944AZ79-F1
#
_cell.length_a   1.000
_cell.length_b   1.000
_cell.length_c   1.000
_cell.angle_alpha   90.00
_cell.angle_beta   90.00
_cell.angle_gamma   90.00
#
_symmetry.space_group_name_H-M   'P 1'
#
loop_
_entity.id
_entity.type
_entity.pdbx_description
1 polymer ?
#
loop_
_entity_poly.entity_id
_entity_poly.type
_entity_poly.pdbx_seq_one_letter_code
_entity_poly.pdbx_strand_id
1 'polypeptide(L)'
;MFAFSPLLRADEGMWLLMYIDKQTYKDMKAKGLKLTSKQIYDINHSSLKDAIIQFGRGCTGEIVSDQGLILTNHHCGYPQIQQHSTVEHDYLTNGFWAYSKEEELPNPGLTAKFFVRMDDVTEQVLQGVTSSMSEDERLEVVRKNSKKIKENAEKGTTYTAEVSTMFNGNQYFLFIYEVYEDVRLVGAPPSSIGKFGSDTDNWMWPRHTGDFSMFRVYADRNGKPAKYSKDNVPLKPKHSLPISLKGVKNNDFVMVMGFPGTTDRFLTSYGVEQAIDIYNPSVVTARTALRDVMMADMQQEPRVRIQYAAKFASLSNYWKFYQGQTKCLRNLDVKGSKKSLEDRFEKWLNESPARQSEYGNVISDLAECYAATSEYDYLRVYTNEAILRGAAVFSIARQMKPLEDELLKNGKSEKARQIAAKLKDIFAETFKDYNIITEEKLFAAGLDVYFRNVPILHQDADFLSNAFRNGYNFKQIAEDMYKTSQLVTLEGVNKILDNLDVTLISNDPAYILTNQFINNLNSKMASVRQYRDRLNRANRLFVKGVMEMDSKKHFAPNANLTIRYTYGQVKDYKPMDGVTYNYYTTLDGVMAKEDNSSWEFTVPSKLRLLYETKDYGQYAENGTVPVAFISNLDITGGNSGSPTINAKGELVGIAFDGNWEAMSGNIAFNPDLQRCISVDIRYVLFIIDKYAGATNLIKEMKIVK
;
A
#
# COMPACT_ATOMS: atom_id res chain seq x y z
N MET A 1 10.69 37.29 4.83
CA MET A 1 10.29 37.35 3.41
C MET A 1 11.41 36.70 2.58
N PHE A 2 11.39 35.37 2.46
CA PHE A 2 12.36 34.64 1.63
C PHE A 2 11.69 34.33 0.30
N ALA A 3 12.14 35.01 -0.75
CA ALA A 3 11.73 34.71 -2.11
C ALA A 3 12.32 33.34 -2.50
N PHE A 4 11.45 32.32 -2.62
CA PHE A 4 11.81 31.03 -3.20
C PHE A 4 12.18 31.24 -4.68
N SER A 5 13.49 31.20 -4.99
CA SER A 5 13.95 30.98 -6.36
C SER A 5 13.58 29.55 -6.77
N PRO A 6 12.97 29.31 -7.95
CA PRO A 6 12.68 27.97 -8.42
C PRO A 6 13.96 27.40 -9.04
N LEU A 7 14.96 27.09 -8.22
CA LEU A 7 16.01 26.19 -8.65
C LEU A 7 15.40 24.77 -8.68
N LEU A 8 15.31 24.21 -9.88
CA LEU A 8 15.05 22.80 -10.16
C LEU A 8 15.94 21.94 -9.24
N ARG A 9 15.38 21.38 -8.18
CA ARG A 9 16.00 20.35 -7.34
C ARG A 9 15.20 19.07 -7.52
N ALA A 10 15.62 18.20 -8.43
CA ALA A 10 14.96 16.90 -8.64
C ALA A 10 15.39 15.89 -7.55
N ASP A 11 14.96 16.17 -6.32
CA ASP A 11 14.89 15.20 -5.22
C ASP A 11 13.44 14.73 -5.00
N GLU A 12 12.44 15.49 -5.48
CA GLU A 12 11.00 15.16 -5.45
C GLU A 12 10.55 14.49 -6.76
N GLY A 13 9.63 13.52 -6.66
CA GLY A 13 8.84 13.03 -7.78
C GLY A 13 8.86 11.52 -7.99
N MET A 14 7.69 11.00 -8.37
CA MET A 14 7.46 9.62 -8.79
C MET A 14 7.15 9.61 -10.29
N TRP A 15 8.19 9.46 -11.11
CA TRP A 15 8.17 9.74 -12.54
C TRP A 15 7.69 8.54 -13.36
N LEU A 16 6.96 8.79 -14.45
CA LEU A 16 6.58 7.75 -15.41
C LEU A 16 7.79 7.33 -16.25
N LEU A 17 7.98 6.04 -16.47
CA LEU A 17 9.15 5.49 -17.16
C LEU A 17 9.29 5.99 -18.61
N MET A 18 8.19 6.26 -19.30
CA MET A 18 8.22 6.83 -20.65
C MET A 18 8.76 8.27 -20.69
N TYR A 19 8.80 8.95 -19.54
CA TYR A 19 9.31 10.31 -19.37
C TYR A 19 10.68 10.33 -18.70
N ILE A 20 11.55 9.37 -19.00
CA ILE A 20 13.01 9.58 -18.87
C ILE A 20 13.42 10.56 -19.97
N ASP A 21 12.98 11.81 -19.80
CA ASP A 21 13.21 12.89 -20.74
C ASP A 21 14.61 13.46 -20.58
N LYS A 22 14.97 14.39 -21.49
CA LYS A 22 16.32 14.99 -21.51
C LYS A 22 16.67 15.68 -20.20
N GLN A 23 15.71 16.29 -19.49
CA GLN A 23 15.98 17.10 -18.32
C GLN A 23 16.19 16.22 -17.09
N THR A 24 15.28 15.27 -16.87
CA THR A 24 15.33 14.31 -15.76
C THR A 24 16.57 13.42 -15.88
N TYR A 25 16.85 12.93 -17.08
CA TYR A 25 18.06 12.15 -17.35
C TYR A 25 19.34 12.96 -17.13
N LYS A 26 19.38 14.24 -17.55
CA LYS A 26 20.54 15.12 -17.32
C LYS A 26 20.81 15.31 -15.82
N ASP A 27 19.78 15.46 -15.02
CA ASP A 27 19.93 15.59 -13.56
C ASP A 27 20.44 14.28 -12.92
N MET A 28 19.89 13.12 -13.31
CA MET A 28 20.41 11.82 -12.87
C MET A 28 21.90 11.65 -13.19
N LYS A 29 22.33 12.05 -14.40
CA LYS A 29 23.75 12.02 -14.80
C LYS A 29 24.61 12.95 -13.94
N ALA A 30 24.11 14.14 -13.63
CA ALA A 30 24.80 15.10 -12.75
C ALA A 30 24.96 14.56 -11.32
N LYS A 31 23.96 13.81 -10.82
CA LYS A 31 24.01 13.12 -9.52
C LYS A 31 24.87 11.85 -9.51
N GLY A 32 25.32 11.36 -10.66
CA GLY A 32 26.31 10.27 -10.75
C GLY A 32 25.90 9.05 -11.57
N LEU A 33 24.68 9.00 -12.12
CA LEU A 33 24.20 7.87 -12.93
C LEU A 33 25.19 7.51 -14.05
N LYS A 34 25.49 6.21 -14.20
CA LYS A 34 26.35 5.69 -15.27
C LYS A 34 25.57 5.01 -16.39
N LEU A 35 24.34 4.57 -16.14
CA LEU A 35 23.47 3.96 -17.14
C LEU A 35 23.03 4.94 -18.25
N THR A 36 22.75 4.37 -19.42
CA THR A 36 21.99 5.00 -20.50
C THR A 36 20.49 4.98 -20.16
N SER A 37 19.70 5.88 -20.75
CA SER A 37 18.23 5.85 -20.56
C SER A 37 17.61 4.52 -21.01
N LYS A 38 18.12 3.92 -22.09
CA LYS A 38 17.67 2.61 -22.60
C LYS A 38 17.98 1.45 -21.66
N GLN A 39 19.07 1.52 -20.88
CA GLN A 39 19.33 0.51 -19.85
C GLN A 39 18.32 0.59 -18.69
N ILE A 40 17.72 1.76 -18.46
CA ILE A 40 16.68 1.95 -17.45
C ILE A 40 15.31 1.52 -17.99
N TYR A 41 14.94 2.01 -19.17
CA TYR A 41 13.69 1.66 -19.86
C TYR A 41 13.88 1.56 -21.37
N ASP A 42 13.64 0.38 -21.93
CA ASP A 42 13.51 0.12 -23.37
C ASP A 42 12.30 -0.81 -23.60
N ILE A 43 11.52 -0.53 -24.63
CA ILE A 43 10.33 -1.33 -25.01
C ILE A 43 10.74 -2.55 -25.84
N ASN A 44 11.80 -2.41 -26.65
CA ASN A 44 12.22 -3.38 -27.65
C ASN A 44 13.31 -4.32 -27.13
N HIS A 45 14.08 -3.90 -26.13
CA HIS A 45 15.18 -4.67 -25.55
C HIS A 45 15.02 -4.80 -24.03
N SER A 46 15.75 -5.75 -23.44
CA SER A 46 15.79 -5.90 -22.00
C SER A 46 16.36 -4.64 -21.32
N SER A 47 15.73 -4.23 -20.22
CA SER A 47 16.17 -3.11 -19.37
C SER A 47 15.84 -3.39 -17.90
N LEU A 48 16.21 -2.48 -17.00
CA LEU A 48 15.96 -2.64 -15.56
C LEU A 48 14.48 -2.91 -15.24
N LYS A 49 13.52 -2.34 -15.99
CA LYS A 49 12.08 -2.59 -15.77
C LYS A 49 11.71 -4.07 -15.72
N ASP A 50 12.43 -4.91 -16.47
CA ASP A 50 12.06 -6.32 -16.65
C ASP A 50 12.38 -7.17 -15.42
N ALA A 51 13.17 -6.62 -14.49
CA ALA A 51 13.41 -7.21 -13.19
C ALA A 51 12.49 -6.65 -12.09
N ILE A 52 11.65 -5.65 -12.38
CA ILE A 52 10.78 -5.01 -11.39
C ILE A 52 9.35 -5.50 -11.58
N ILE A 53 8.77 -6.05 -10.52
CA ILE A 53 7.42 -6.61 -10.55
C ILE A 53 6.52 -5.93 -9.54
N GLN A 54 5.24 -5.86 -9.86
CA GLN A 54 4.22 -5.66 -8.83
C GLN A 54 4.04 -7.01 -8.13
N PHE A 55 4.36 -7.04 -6.84
CA PHE A 55 4.24 -8.22 -6.00
C PHE A 55 2.88 -8.22 -5.29
N GLY A 56 2.09 -9.25 -5.56
CA GLY A 56 0.71 -9.33 -5.09
C GLY A 56 -0.10 -8.11 -5.53
N ARG A 57 -0.86 -7.52 -4.60
CA ARG A 57 -1.80 -6.44 -4.90
C ARG A 57 -1.33 -5.04 -4.52
N GLY A 58 -0.14 -4.90 -3.93
CA GLY A 58 0.21 -3.63 -3.30
C GLY A 58 1.66 -3.42 -2.93
N CYS A 59 2.57 -4.35 -3.27
CA CYS A 59 4.00 -4.18 -3.06
C CYS A 59 4.76 -4.23 -4.39
N THR A 60 6.05 -3.92 -4.30
CA THR A 60 7.04 -4.14 -5.35
C THR A 60 7.87 -5.39 -4.99
N GLY A 61 8.45 -6.03 -5.99
CA GLY A 61 9.53 -6.99 -5.80
C GLY A 61 10.53 -6.90 -6.94
N GLU A 62 11.71 -7.50 -6.75
CA GLU A 62 12.78 -7.51 -7.74
C GLU A 62 13.30 -8.92 -8.03
N ILE A 63 13.57 -9.19 -9.31
CA ILE A 63 14.17 -10.44 -9.76
C ILE A 63 15.69 -10.36 -9.63
N VAL A 64 16.27 -11.30 -8.88
CA VAL A 64 17.71 -11.30 -8.50
C VAL A 64 18.49 -12.53 -8.97
N SER A 65 17.84 -13.42 -9.71
CA SER A 65 18.49 -14.59 -10.33
C SER A 65 17.95 -14.86 -11.74
N ASP A 66 18.63 -15.72 -12.49
CA ASP A 66 18.17 -16.22 -13.79
C ASP A 66 17.14 -17.36 -13.67
N GLN A 67 16.71 -17.69 -12.44
CA GLN A 67 15.68 -18.69 -12.14
C GLN A 67 14.49 -18.07 -11.39
N GLY A 68 14.23 -16.77 -11.59
CA GLY A 68 13.01 -16.11 -11.15
C GLY A 68 12.92 -15.87 -9.64
N LEU A 69 14.04 -15.91 -8.93
CA LEU A 69 14.11 -15.57 -7.49
C LEU A 69 13.77 -14.10 -7.30
N ILE A 70 12.83 -13.84 -6.39
CA ILE A 70 12.31 -12.53 -6.01
C ILE A 70 12.87 -12.16 -4.64
N LEU A 71 13.32 -10.92 -4.48
CA LEU A 71 13.36 -10.24 -3.20
C LEU A 71 12.20 -9.26 -3.09
N THR A 72 11.59 -9.19 -1.90
CA THR A 72 10.62 -8.17 -1.50
C THR A 72 10.73 -7.99 0.01
N ASN A 73 9.91 -7.13 0.63
CA ASN A 73 9.93 -6.96 2.08
C ASN A 73 9.33 -8.14 2.84
N HIS A 74 9.77 -8.34 4.08
CA HIS A 74 9.16 -9.29 5.00
C HIS A 74 7.70 -8.94 5.24
N HIS A 75 7.37 -7.65 5.41
CA HIS A 75 5.98 -7.22 5.60
C HIS A 75 5.11 -7.39 4.33
N CYS A 76 5.71 -7.42 3.14
CA CYS A 76 5.00 -7.72 1.88
C CYS A 76 4.67 -9.21 1.74
N GLY A 77 5.61 -10.10 2.12
CA GLY A 77 5.39 -11.55 2.18
C GLY A 77 4.63 -12.01 3.43
N TYR A 78 4.39 -11.12 4.39
CA TYR A 78 3.84 -11.45 5.70
C TYR A 78 2.50 -12.20 5.67
N PRO A 79 1.53 -11.86 4.79
CA PRO A 79 0.31 -12.63 4.67
C PRO A 79 0.58 -14.09 4.27
N GLN A 80 1.53 -14.34 3.37
CA GLN A 80 1.89 -15.71 2.97
C GLN A 80 2.63 -16.45 4.07
N ILE A 81 3.56 -15.78 4.77
CA ILE A 81 4.27 -16.37 5.92
C ILE A 81 3.25 -16.78 7.00
N GLN A 82 2.28 -15.91 7.29
CA GLN A 82 1.20 -16.19 8.24
C GLN A 82 0.29 -17.32 7.76
N GLN A 83 -0.10 -17.34 6.48
CA GLN A 83 -0.98 -18.37 5.92
C GLN A 83 -0.41 -19.79 6.04
N HIS A 84 0.93 -19.91 5.95
CA HIS A 84 1.67 -21.16 6.12
C HIS A 84 2.05 -21.46 7.58
N SER A 85 1.87 -20.51 8.49
CA SER A 85 2.24 -20.69 9.90
C SER A 85 1.16 -21.44 10.68
N THR A 86 1.59 -22.38 11.52
CA THR A 86 0.75 -23.03 12.53
C THR A 86 1.42 -22.96 13.89
N VAL A 87 0.79 -23.47 14.94
CA VAL A 87 1.43 -23.56 16.26
C VAL A 87 2.65 -24.51 16.21
N GLU A 88 2.57 -25.57 15.40
CA GLU A 88 3.63 -26.55 15.18
C GLU A 88 4.73 -26.03 14.25
N HIS A 89 4.35 -25.29 13.21
CA HIS A 89 5.25 -24.72 12.21
C HIS A 89 5.11 -23.19 12.17
N ASP A 90 5.60 -22.52 13.21
CA ASP A 90 5.48 -21.07 13.36
C ASP A 90 6.57 -20.33 12.57
N TYR A 91 6.34 -20.16 11.26
CA TYR A 91 7.26 -19.42 10.39
C TYR A 91 7.33 -17.92 10.71
N LEU A 92 6.29 -17.36 11.33
CA LEU A 92 6.33 -15.97 11.82
C LEU A 92 7.41 -15.78 12.87
N THR A 93 7.51 -16.70 13.84
CA THR A 93 8.49 -16.62 14.93
C THR A 93 9.86 -17.13 14.50
N ASN A 94 9.92 -18.23 13.74
CA ASN A 94 11.17 -18.95 13.48
C ASN A 94 11.80 -18.63 12.11
N GLY A 95 11.05 -17.98 11.22
CA GLY A 95 11.43 -17.85 9.82
C GLY A 95 11.22 -19.15 9.05
N PHE A 96 11.51 -19.12 7.76
CA PHE A 96 11.38 -20.25 6.83
C PHE A 96 12.51 -20.18 5.79
N TRP A 97 13.06 -21.32 5.37
CA TRP A 97 14.11 -21.40 4.36
C TRP A 97 14.01 -22.70 3.56
N ALA A 98 13.81 -22.59 2.24
CA ALA A 98 13.84 -23.71 1.31
C ALA A 98 15.29 -23.98 0.85
N TYR A 99 15.82 -25.16 1.18
CA TYR A 99 17.15 -25.60 0.78
C TYR A 99 17.16 -26.30 -0.59
N SER A 100 15.99 -26.57 -1.14
CA SER A 100 15.77 -27.02 -2.52
C SER A 100 14.50 -26.39 -3.12
N LYS A 101 14.31 -26.52 -4.45
CA LYS A 101 13.14 -25.95 -5.13
C LYS A 101 11.84 -26.68 -4.76
N GLU A 102 11.95 -27.94 -4.37
CA GLU A 102 10.83 -28.80 -3.96
C GLU A 102 10.27 -28.41 -2.59
N GLU A 103 11.06 -27.74 -1.76
CA GLU A 103 10.66 -27.23 -0.45
C GLU A 103 9.91 -25.88 -0.52
N GLU A 104 9.91 -25.21 -1.68
CA GLU A 104 9.28 -23.89 -1.86
C GLU A 104 7.74 -23.99 -1.77
N LEU A 105 7.13 -23.16 -0.91
CA LEU A 105 5.71 -23.30 -0.56
C LEU A 105 4.80 -22.56 -1.56
N PRO A 106 3.83 -23.22 -2.21
CA PRO A 106 2.89 -22.57 -3.12
C PRO A 106 1.98 -21.56 -2.39
N ASN A 107 1.67 -20.43 -3.01
CA ASN A 107 0.81 -19.39 -2.44
C ASN A 107 -0.41 -19.12 -3.35
N PRO A 108 -1.54 -19.83 -3.17
CA PRO A 108 -2.75 -19.60 -3.95
C PRO A 108 -3.21 -18.13 -3.90
N GLY A 109 -3.41 -17.53 -5.07
CA GLY A 109 -3.88 -16.14 -5.19
C GLY A 109 -2.80 -15.06 -5.12
N LEU A 110 -1.54 -15.42 -4.80
CA LEU A 110 -0.40 -14.52 -4.96
C LEU A 110 -0.02 -14.43 -6.45
N THR A 111 0.32 -13.24 -6.91
CA THR A 111 0.72 -13.00 -8.31
C THR A 111 1.99 -12.16 -8.40
N ALA A 112 2.73 -12.33 -9.49
CA ALA A 112 3.84 -11.48 -9.88
C ALA A 112 3.53 -10.85 -11.24
N LYS A 113 3.36 -9.53 -11.27
CA LYS A 113 2.93 -8.80 -12.47
C LYS A 113 4.10 -7.99 -13.05
N PHE A 114 4.57 -8.42 -14.22
CA PHE A 114 5.70 -7.82 -14.94
C PHE A 114 5.22 -6.72 -15.87
N PHE A 115 5.84 -5.54 -15.78
CA PHE A 115 5.54 -4.43 -16.68
C PHE A 115 6.16 -4.64 -18.07
N VAL A 116 5.32 -4.61 -19.11
CA VAL A 116 5.75 -4.78 -20.51
C VAL A 116 6.05 -3.42 -21.13
N ARG A 117 5.05 -2.54 -21.21
CA ARG A 117 5.14 -1.22 -21.84
C ARG A 117 3.98 -0.33 -21.40
N MET A 118 4.10 0.97 -21.64
CA MET A 118 3.02 1.95 -21.47
C MET A 118 2.85 2.83 -22.69
N ASP A 119 1.63 3.30 -22.93
CA ASP A 119 1.25 4.23 -24.01
C ASP A 119 0.43 5.40 -23.45
N ASP A 120 0.65 6.60 -23.97
CA ASP A 120 -0.27 7.72 -23.75
C ASP A 120 -1.52 7.50 -24.63
N VAL A 121 -2.68 7.38 -24.00
CA VAL A 121 -3.97 7.17 -24.65
C VAL A 121 -4.95 8.30 -24.33
N THR A 122 -4.45 9.45 -23.87
CA THR A 122 -5.25 10.58 -23.41
C THR A 122 -6.27 11.03 -24.47
N GLU A 123 -5.83 11.22 -25.72
CA GLU A 123 -6.71 11.63 -26.82
C GLU A 123 -7.81 10.60 -27.11
N GLN A 124 -7.47 9.30 -27.06
CA GLN A 124 -8.41 8.21 -27.31
C GLN A 124 -9.44 8.10 -26.18
N VAL A 125 -9.01 8.27 -24.94
CA VAL A 125 -9.90 8.24 -23.76
C VAL A 125 -10.84 9.44 -23.76
N LEU A 126 -10.35 10.63 -24.11
CA LEU A 126 -11.12 11.87 -24.13
C LEU A 126 -11.93 12.09 -25.41
N GLN A 127 -11.90 11.15 -26.36
CA GLN A 127 -12.68 11.25 -27.59
C GLN A 127 -14.18 11.35 -27.27
N GLY A 128 -14.80 12.45 -27.71
CA GLY A 128 -16.23 12.74 -27.48
C GLY A 128 -16.53 13.44 -26.15
N VAL A 129 -15.53 13.70 -25.30
CA VAL A 129 -15.69 14.54 -24.11
C VAL A 129 -15.78 16.02 -24.53
N THR A 130 -16.80 16.74 -24.07
CA THR A 130 -16.97 18.17 -24.32
C THR A 130 -16.98 18.97 -23.00
N SER A 131 -16.73 20.28 -23.09
CA SER A 131 -16.75 21.18 -21.93
C SER A 131 -18.13 21.40 -21.32
N SER A 132 -19.20 21.05 -22.04
CA SER A 132 -20.59 21.20 -21.58
C SER A 132 -21.12 20.00 -20.80
N MET A 133 -20.42 18.86 -20.81
CA MET A 133 -20.82 17.66 -20.07
C MET A 133 -20.73 17.88 -18.56
N SER A 134 -21.66 17.29 -17.81
CA SER A 134 -21.47 17.05 -16.38
C SER A 134 -20.28 16.11 -16.13
N GLU A 135 -19.73 16.11 -14.91
CA GLU A 135 -18.63 15.18 -14.59
C GLU A 135 -19.07 13.72 -14.67
N ASP A 136 -20.32 13.42 -14.34
CA ASP A 136 -20.85 12.05 -14.46
C ASP A 136 -20.91 11.59 -15.91
N GLU A 137 -21.47 12.38 -16.82
CA GLU A 137 -21.49 12.09 -18.26
C GLU A 137 -20.07 11.95 -18.82
N ARG A 138 -19.16 12.85 -18.41
CA ARG A 138 -17.74 12.77 -18.78
C ARG A 138 -17.12 11.45 -18.31
N LEU A 139 -17.35 11.05 -17.05
CA LEU A 139 -16.81 9.82 -16.49
C LEU A 139 -17.37 8.58 -17.18
N GLU A 140 -18.63 8.59 -17.60
CA GLU A 140 -19.23 7.52 -18.40
C GLU A 140 -18.52 7.35 -19.75
N VAL A 141 -18.29 8.46 -20.48
CA VAL A 141 -17.54 8.45 -21.75
C VAL A 141 -16.12 7.94 -21.53
N VAL A 142 -15.40 8.47 -20.52
CA VAL A 142 -14.05 8.05 -20.17
C VAL A 142 -14.00 6.55 -19.85
N ARG A 143 -14.92 6.03 -19.02
CA ARG A 143 -14.98 4.61 -18.67
C ARG A 143 -15.24 3.74 -19.90
N LYS A 144 -16.18 4.14 -20.77
CA LYS A 144 -16.50 3.44 -22.01
C LYS A 144 -15.29 3.36 -22.95
N ASN A 145 -14.62 4.48 -23.18
CA ASN A 145 -13.45 4.54 -24.07
C ASN A 145 -12.27 3.75 -23.48
N SER A 146 -12.02 3.90 -22.17
CA SER A 146 -10.97 3.15 -21.44
C SER A 146 -11.18 1.64 -21.54
N LYS A 147 -12.43 1.18 -21.35
CA LYS A 147 -12.79 -0.24 -21.51
C LYS A 147 -12.48 -0.76 -22.91
N LYS A 148 -12.87 -0.01 -23.95
CA LYS A 148 -12.59 -0.38 -25.35
C LYS A 148 -11.09 -0.46 -25.65
N ILE A 149 -10.31 0.51 -25.15
CA ILE A 149 -8.84 0.53 -25.33
C ILE A 149 -8.21 -0.69 -24.66
N LYS A 150 -8.62 -0.99 -23.41
CA LYS A 150 -8.20 -2.19 -22.69
C LYS A 150 -8.50 -3.47 -23.47
N GLU A 151 -9.76 -3.68 -23.88
CA GLU A 151 -10.19 -4.89 -24.59
C GLU A 151 -9.42 -5.08 -25.91
N ASN A 152 -9.16 -3.99 -26.63
CA ASN A 152 -8.36 -4.02 -27.86
C ASN A 152 -6.90 -4.41 -27.60
N ALA A 153 -6.30 -3.94 -26.50
CA ALA A 153 -4.92 -4.23 -26.14
C ALA A 153 -4.72 -5.68 -25.67
N GLU A 154 -5.73 -6.29 -25.06
CA GLU A 154 -5.69 -7.68 -24.59
C GLU A 154 -6.03 -8.69 -25.70
N LYS A 155 -6.81 -8.28 -26.71
CA LYS A 155 -7.34 -9.16 -27.77
C LYS A 155 -6.23 -9.97 -28.46
N GLY A 156 -6.34 -11.30 -28.38
CA GLY A 156 -5.40 -12.22 -29.03
C GLY A 156 -4.05 -12.36 -28.32
N THR A 157 -3.93 -11.86 -27.08
CA THR A 157 -2.71 -11.92 -26.28
C THR A 157 -2.96 -12.60 -24.93
N THR A 158 -1.89 -12.92 -24.21
CA THR A 158 -1.93 -13.34 -22.79
C THR A 158 -1.66 -12.17 -21.83
N TYR A 159 -1.62 -10.94 -22.34
CA TYR A 159 -1.33 -9.76 -21.54
C TYR A 159 -2.58 -9.26 -20.82
N THR A 160 -2.35 -8.58 -19.70
CA THR A 160 -3.35 -7.79 -18.99
C THR A 160 -3.10 -6.32 -19.25
N ALA A 161 -4.14 -5.56 -19.56
CA ALA A 161 -4.07 -4.14 -19.83
C ALA A 161 -4.88 -3.32 -18.83
N GLU A 162 -4.35 -2.16 -18.45
CA GLU A 162 -4.99 -1.23 -17.52
C GLU A 162 -4.86 0.20 -18.02
N VAL A 163 -5.98 0.92 -18.14
CA VAL A 163 -5.96 2.36 -18.42
C VAL A 163 -6.01 3.09 -17.07
N SER A 164 -4.95 3.82 -16.75
CA SER A 164 -4.80 4.53 -15.48
C SER A 164 -4.86 6.04 -15.69
N THR A 165 -5.58 6.70 -14.79
CA THR A 165 -5.77 8.15 -14.77
C THR A 165 -4.59 8.86 -14.12
N MET A 166 -4.07 9.91 -14.76
CA MET A 166 -3.04 10.80 -14.23
C MET A 166 -3.57 12.23 -14.10
N PHE A 167 -2.94 13.03 -13.23
CA PHE A 167 -3.25 14.46 -13.04
C PHE A 167 -4.75 14.74 -12.86
N ASN A 168 -5.40 14.03 -11.93
CA ASN A 168 -6.81 14.21 -11.58
C ASN A 168 -7.78 14.12 -12.77
N GLY A 169 -7.48 13.29 -13.78
CA GLY A 169 -8.37 13.08 -14.93
C GLY A 169 -7.99 13.86 -16.18
N ASN A 170 -6.86 14.57 -16.16
CA ASN A 170 -6.36 15.35 -17.30
C ASN A 170 -5.50 14.53 -18.27
N GLN A 171 -4.95 13.38 -17.85
CA GLN A 171 -4.20 12.47 -18.73
C GLN A 171 -4.53 11.00 -18.42
N TYR A 172 -4.34 10.12 -19.41
CA TYR A 172 -4.62 8.69 -19.30
C TYR A 172 -3.55 7.87 -20.02
N PHE A 173 -3.06 6.84 -19.33
CA PHE A 173 -2.03 5.95 -19.88
C PHE A 173 -2.49 4.51 -19.83
N LEU A 174 -2.23 3.78 -20.91
CA LEU A 174 -2.40 2.34 -20.99
C LEU A 174 -1.13 1.67 -20.47
N PHE A 175 -1.26 0.76 -19.52
CA PHE A 175 -0.18 -0.09 -19.02
C PHE A 175 -0.44 -1.53 -19.41
N ILE A 176 0.56 -2.19 -19.98
CA ILE A 176 0.50 -3.59 -20.40
C ILE A 176 1.39 -4.43 -19.49
N TYR A 177 0.86 -5.57 -19.06
CA TYR A 177 1.52 -6.45 -18.11
C TYR A 177 1.42 -7.93 -18.52
N GLU A 178 2.38 -8.72 -18.04
CA GLU A 178 2.31 -10.18 -18.02
C GLU A 178 2.19 -10.63 -16.55
N VAL A 179 1.19 -11.45 -16.24
CA VAL A 179 0.81 -11.79 -14.85
C VAL A 179 1.06 -13.27 -14.60
N TYR A 180 1.96 -13.60 -13.68
CA TYR A 180 2.24 -14.98 -13.26
C TYR A 180 1.47 -15.31 -11.98
N GLU A 181 0.84 -16.49 -11.93
CA GLU A 181 -0.05 -16.95 -10.85
C GLU A 181 0.54 -18.06 -9.97
N ASP A 182 1.73 -18.57 -10.29
CA ASP A 182 2.48 -19.52 -9.45
C ASP A 182 3.70 -18.82 -8.86
N VAL A 183 3.52 -18.29 -7.64
CA VAL A 183 4.58 -17.61 -6.88
C VAL A 183 4.75 -18.32 -5.55
N ARG A 184 5.95 -18.86 -5.29
CA ARG A 184 6.23 -19.73 -4.13
C ARG A 184 7.11 -19.04 -3.11
N LEU A 185 6.88 -19.28 -1.82
CA LEU A 185 7.69 -18.76 -0.73
C LEU A 185 8.99 -19.57 -0.67
N VAL A 186 10.13 -18.87 -0.66
CA VAL A 186 11.47 -19.46 -0.67
C VAL A 186 12.19 -19.25 0.65
N GLY A 187 12.05 -18.07 1.24
CA GLY A 187 12.76 -17.75 2.47
C GLY A 187 12.20 -16.53 3.18
N ALA A 188 12.22 -16.54 4.50
CA ALA A 188 11.87 -15.41 5.34
C ALA A 188 12.68 -15.48 6.64
N PRO A 189 13.32 -14.38 7.08
CA PRO A 189 13.88 -14.31 8.41
C PRO A 189 12.76 -14.39 9.47
N PRO A 190 13.07 -14.76 10.73
CA PRO A 190 12.11 -14.64 11.82
C PRO A 190 11.62 -13.19 11.97
N SER A 191 10.40 -13.00 12.50
CA SER A 191 9.84 -11.65 12.71
C SER A 191 10.74 -10.78 13.59
N SER A 192 11.45 -11.34 14.56
CA SER A 192 12.44 -10.62 15.38
C SER A 192 13.62 -10.02 14.58
N ILE A 193 13.77 -10.38 13.30
CA ILE A 193 14.69 -9.72 12.35
C ILE A 193 13.88 -8.96 11.30
N GLY A 194 12.89 -9.62 10.68
CA GLY A 194 12.08 -9.08 9.58
C GLY A 194 11.20 -7.89 9.96
N LYS A 195 10.94 -7.69 11.25
CA LYS A 195 10.18 -6.57 11.82
C LYS A 195 10.72 -6.15 13.19
N PHE A 196 12.02 -6.26 13.41
CA PHE A 196 12.68 -5.80 14.64
C PHE A 196 12.25 -4.36 14.98
N GLY A 197 11.78 -4.16 16.22
CA GLY A 197 11.20 -2.93 16.75
C GLY A 197 9.74 -2.67 16.38
N SER A 198 9.10 -3.55 15.60
CA SER A 198 7.70 -3.53 15.14
C SER A 198 7.01 -2.16 15.20
N ASP A 199 6.05 -1.95 16.12
CA ASP A 199 5.22 -0.75 16.15
C ASP A 199 6.00 0.46 16.66
N THR A 200 6.96 0.27 17.57
CA THR A 200 7.82 1.33 18.13
C THR A 200 8.72 1.95 17.07
N ASP A 201 9.39 1.12 16.29
CA ASP A 201 10.32 1.55 15.25
C ASP A 201 9.63 1.87 13.92
N ASN A 202 8.41 1.38 13.64
CA ASN A 202 7.72 1.64 12.36
C ASN A 202 7.67 3.14 12.01
N TRP A 203 7.92 3.53 10.76
CA TRP A 203 8.08 4.93 10.33
C TRP A 203 9.21 5.74 11.02
N MET A 204 10.13 5.13 11.78
CA MET A 204 11.23 5.83 12.46
C MET A 204 12.58 5.58 11.79
N TRP A 205 13.46 6.58 11.85
CA TRP A 205 14.91 6.46 11.66
C TRP A 205 15.61 7.01 12.93
N PRO A 206 16.69 6.39 13.45
CA PRO A 206 17.43 5.22 12.93
C PRO A 206 16.68 3.88 12.99
N ARG A 207 16.86 3.04 11.96
CA ARG A 207 16.18 1.74 11.80
C ARG A 207 17.16 0.58 11.71
N HIS A 208 16.82 -0.57 12.30
CA HIS A 208 17.68 -1.76 12.38
C HIS A 208 16.97 -3.06 11.95
N THR A 209 16.03 -2.95 11.02
CA THR A 209 15.15 -4.06 10.61
C THR A 209 15.69 -4.74 9.36
N GLY A 210 15.78 -6.07 9.38
CA GLY A 210 16.09 -6.89 8.20
C GLY A 210 14.84 -7.20 7.39
N ASP A 211 14.15 -6.18 6.91
CA ASP A 211 12.82 -6.29 6.29
C ASP A 211 12.90 -6.86 4.85
N PHE A 212 13.08 -8.18 4.75
CA PHE A 212 13.06 -8.89 3.47
C PHE A 212 12.39 -10.26 3.57
N SER A 213 11.85 -10.72 2.45
CA SER A 213 11.46 -12.10 2.21
C SER A 213 11.75 -12.48 0.76
N MET A 214 11.78 -13.78 0.49
CA MET A 214 12.19 -14.35 -0.79
C MET A 214 11.07 -15.21 -1.35
N PHE A 215 10.78 -15.02 -2.62
CA PHE A 215 9.81 -15.80 -3.37
C PHE A 215 10.41 -16.26 -4.70
N ARG A 216 9.71 -17.11 -5.44
CA ARG A 216 10.11 -17.47 -6.81
C ARG A 216 8.92 -17.52 -7.73
N VAL A 217 9.07 -16.93 -8.91
CA VAL A 217 8.08 -17.05 -9.99
C VAL A 217 8.27 -18.36 -10.73
N TYR A 218 7.19 -19.11 -10.89
CA TYR A 218 7.11 -20.31 -11.71
C TYR A 218 6.27 -20.05 -12.97
N ALA A 219 6.56 -20.81 -14.01
CA ALA A 219 5.91 -20.73 -15.31
C ALA A 219 5.69 -22.15 -15.87
N ASP A 220 4.91 -22.24 -16.95
CA ASP A 220 4.87 -23.47 -17.73
C ASP A 220 6.25 -23.77 -18.38
N ARG A 221 6.37 -24.95 -19.01
CA ARG A 221 7.63 -25.35 -19.68
C ARG A 221 8.06 -24.46 -20.84
N ASN A 222 7.16 -23.60 -21.34
CA ASN A 222 7.44 -22.62 -22.39
C ASN A 222 7.79 -21.23 -21.82
N GLY A 223 7.84 -21.10 -20.49
CA GLY A 223 8.06 -19.82 -19.81
C GLY A 223 6.85 -18.89 -19.85
N LYS A 224 5.64 -19.41 -20.06
CA LYS A 224 4.38 -18.65 -20.04
C LYS A 224 3.72 -18.68 -18.66
N PRO A 225 2.95 -17.63 -18.32
CA PRO A 225 2.12 -17.66 -17.13
C PRO A 225 1.23 -18.89 -17.04
N ALA A 226 1.24 -19.52 -15.87
CA ALA A 226 0.40 -20.66 -15.57
C ALA A 226 -0.08 -20.58 -14.12
N LYS A 227 -1.23 -21.20 -13.86
CA LYS A 227 -1.64 -21.52 -12.49
C LYS A 227 -0.69 -22.54 -11.88
N TYR A 228 -0.69 -22.65 -10.55
CA TYR A 228 0.10 -23.65 -9.85
C TYR A 228 -0.05 -25.06 -10.44
N SER A 229 1.08 -25.67 -10.74
CA SER A 229 1.22 -27.07 -11.09
C SER A 229 2.55 -27.59 -10.55
N LYS A 230 2.58 -28.86 -10.17
CA LYS A 230 3.84 -29.53 -9.79
C LYS A 230 4.83 -29.61 -10.95
N ASP A 231 4.34 -29.55 -12.19
CA ASP A 231 5.16 -29.59 -13.41
C ASP A 231 5.69 -28.23 -13.86
N ASN A 232 5.25 -27.13 -13.22
CA ASN A 232 5.77 -25.81 -13.51
C ASN A 232 7.25 -25.73 -13.14
N VAL A 233 7.99 -24.91 -13.88
CA VAL A 233 9.44 -24.72 -13.70
C VAL A 233 9.74 -23.28 -13.31
N PRO A 234 10.85 -23.01 -12.62
CA PRO A 234 11.32 -21.65 -12.36
C PRO A 234 11.34 -20.79 -13.61
N LEU A 235 10.77 -19.59 -13.53
CA LEU A 235 10.76 -18.65 -14.65
C LEU A 235 12.20 -18.22 -14.97
N LYS A 236 12.56 -18.29 -16.26
CA LYS A 236 13.75 -17.62 -16.77
C LYS A 236 13.39 -16.16 -17.14
N PRO A 237 13.78 -15.16 -16.33
CA PRO A 237 13.36 -13.79 -16.56
C PRO A 237 14.11 -13.15 -17.73
N LYS A 238 13.56 -12.06 -18.28
CA LYS A 238 14.24 -11.26 -19.32
C LYS A 238 15.45 -10.50 -18.76
N HIS A 239 15.39 -10.12 -17.48
CA HIS A 239 16.46 -9.43 -16.75
C HIS A 239 16.46 -9.87 -15.29
N SER A 240 17.62 -9.84 -14.65
CA SER A 240 17.76 -9.96 -13.20
C SER A 240 18.84 -9.00 -12.70
N LEU A 241 18.64 -8.45 -11.50
CA LEU A 241 19.54 -7.45 -10.94
C LEU A 241 20.80 -8.12 -10.38
N PRO A 242 22.02 -7.72 -10.81
CA PRO A 242 23.23 -8.08 -10.09
C PRO A 242 23.24 -7.41 -8.71
N ILE A 243 23.80 -8.07 -7.70
CA ILE A 243 23.83 -7.61 -6.31
C ILE A 243 25.23 -7.11 -5.95
N SER A 244 25.35 -5.87 -5.47
CA SER A 244 26.64 -5.26 -5.15
C SER A 244 27.04 -5.45 -3.69
N LEU A 245 28.25 -5.96 -3.43
CA LEU A 245 28.83 -5.99 -2.08
C LEU A 245 29.64 -4.73 -1.72
N LYS A 246 29.70 -3.73 -2.60
CA LYS A 246 30.48 -2.49 -2.39
C LYS A 246 29.90 -1.56 -1.34
N GLY A 247 28.67 -1.83 -0.89
CA GLY A 247 27.92 -0.95 0.00
C GLY A 247 27.55 0.37 -0.66
N VAL A 248 27.14 1.30 0.19
CA VAL A 248 26.78 2.67 -0.20
C VAL A 248 27.50 3.68 0.69
N LYS A 249 27.76 4.87 0.14
CA LYS A 249 28.35 6.00 0.85
C LYS A 249 27.46 7.22 0.74
N ASN A 250 27.62 8.15 1.69
CA ASN A 250 26.96 9.44 1.61
C ASN A 250 27.26 10.12 0.26
N ASN A 251 26.21 10.64 -0.38
CA ASN A 251 26.16 11.21 -1.73
C ASN A 251 26.24 10.23 -2.91
N ASP A 252 26.29 8.92 -2.70
CA ASP A 252 26.17 7.96 -3.80
C ASP A 252 24.81 8.09 -4.51
N PHE A 253 24.82 8.05 -5.84
CA PHE A 253 23.59 8.00 -6.63
C PHE A 253 22.82 6.71 -6.35
N VAL A 254 21.53 6.86 -6.08
CA VAL A 254 20.58 5.75 -5.98
C VAL A 254 19.28 6.07 -6.72
N MET A 255 18.60 5.03 -7.16
CA MET A 255 17.31 5.08 -7.81
C MET A 255 16.43 3.94 -7.30
N VAL A 256 15.14 4.21 -7.13
CA VAL A 256 14.11 3.21 -6.83
C VAL A 256 13.14 3.15 -8.01
N MET A 257 12.79 1.93 -8.42
CA MET A 257 11.69 1.65 -9.33
C MET A 257 10.66 0.76 -8.63
N GLY A 258 9.39 1.13 -8.69
CA GLY A 258 8.35 0.34 -8.03
C GLY A 258 6.95 0.86 -8.29
N PHE A 259 5.97 0.38 -7.52
CA PHE A 259 4.55 0.61 -7.72
C PHE A 259 3.96 1.46 -6.58
N PRO A 260 4.31 2.75 -6.48
CA PRO A 260 3.78 3.63 -5.43
C PRO A 260 2.25 3.65 -5.50
N GLY A 261 1.61 3.45 -4.35
CA GLY A 261 0.17 3.28 -4.20
C GLY A 261 -0.60 4.56 -4.46
N THR A 262 -0.60 5.49 -3.50
CA THR A 262 -1.39 6.72 -3.59
C THR A 262 -0.67 7.92 -2.99
N THR A 263 -0.68 9.03 -3.72
CA THR A 263 -0.33 10.37 -3.22
C THR A 263 -1.42 11.35 -3.62
N ASP A 264 -1.49 12.49 -2.95
CA ASP A 264 -2.24 13.65 -3.40
C ASP A 264 -1.43 14.95 -3.27
N ARG A 265 -0.45 15.11 -4.18
CA ARG A 265 0.43 16.29 -4.30
C ARG A 265 -0.32 17.56 -4.66
N PHE A 266 -1.51 17.43 -5.24
CA PHE A 266 -2.36 18.55 -5.65
C PHE A 266 -3.47 18.86 -4.64
N LEU A 267 -3.51 18.18 -3.49
CA LEU A 267 -4.45 18.46 -2.42
C LEU A 267 -4.40 19.94 -2.02
N THR A 268 -5.57 20.57 -1.98
CA THR A 268 -5.76 21.98 -1.66
C THR A 268 -5.67 22.24 -0.16
N SER A 269 -5.56 23.50 0.26
CA SER A 269 -5.57 23.92 1.66
C SER A 269 -6.81 23.43 2.40
N TYR A 270 -7.97 23.41 1.72
CA TYR A 270 -9.22 22.84 2.23
C TYR A 270 -9.12 21.33 2.49
N GLY A 271 -8.52 20.58 1.56
CA GLY A 271 -8.31 19.14 1.74
C GLY A 271 -7.29 18.83 2.82
N VAL A 272 -6.24 19.65 2.95
CA VAL A 272 -5.26 19.54 4.04
C VAL A 272 -5.91 19.79 5.40
N GLU A 273 -6.76 20.80 5.50
CA GLU A 273 -7.54 21.08 6.72
C GLU A 273 -8.45 19.91 7.09
N GLN A 274 -9.24 19.40 6.14
CA GLN A 274 -10.08 18.20 6.37
C GLN A 274 -9.24 16.99 6.82
N ALA A 275 -8.06 16.78 6.23
CA ALA A 275 -7.16 15.69 6.63
C ALA A 275 -6.67 15.84 8.08
N ILE A 276 -6.24 17.04 8.46
CA ILE A 276 -5.68 17.36 9.78
C ILE A 276 -6.74 17.31 10.88
N ASP A 277 -7.94 17.84 10.60
CA ASP A 277 -8.94 18.13 11.63
C ASP A 277 -10.04 17.06 11.74
N ILE A 278 -10.30 16.30 10.66
CA ILE A 278 -11.42 15.35 10.61
C ILE A 278 -10.93 13.94 10.28
N TYR A 279 -10.36 13.74 9.09
CA TYR A 279 -10.12 12.40 8.55
C TYR A 279 -9.05 11.63 9.34
N ASN A 280 -7.83 12.17 9.45
CA ASN A 280 -6.73 11.47 10.12
C ASN A 280 -7.04 11.18 11.60
N PRO A 281 -7.51 12.15 12.42
CA PRO A 281 -7.87 11.87 13.82
C PRO A 281 -8.96 10.79 13.94
N SER A 282 -9.97 10.80 13.08
CA SER A 282 -11.05 9.81 13.11
C SER A 282 -10.56 8.40 12.82
N VAL A 283 -9.65 8.24 11.84
CA VAL A 283 -9.02 6.95 11.54
C VAL A 283 -8.19 6.47 12.74
N VAL A 284 -7.40 7.35 13.36
CA VAL A 284 -6.57 7.02 14.52
C VAL A 284 -7.43 6.57 15.71
N THR A 285 -8.53 7.27 15.99
CA THR A 285 -9.45 6.92 17.08
C THR A 285 -10.11 5.55 16.85
N ALA A 286 -10.69 5.33 15.66
CA ALA A 286 -11.32 4.05 15.32
C ALA A 286 -10.34 2.87 15.42
N ARG A 287 -9.13 3.06 14.89
CA ARG A 287 -8.09 2.02 14.89
C ARG A 287 -7.52 1.73 16.26
N THR A 288 -7.37 2.74 17.11
CA THR A 288 -6.92 2.52 18.51
C THR A 288 -7.87 1.54 19.21
N ALA A 289 -9.18 1.78 19.14
CA ALA A 289 -10.18 0.92 19.79
C ALA A 289 -10.08 -0.56 19.33
N LEU A 290 -9.87 -0.79 18.03
CA LEU A 290 -9.75 -2.15 17.49
C LEU A 290 -8.40 -2.80 17.82
N ARG A 291 -7.30 -2.02 17.82
CA ARG A 291 -5.95 -2.52 18.16
C ARG A 291 -5.86 -2.98 19.59
N ASP A 292 -6.43 -2.22 20.51
CA ASP A 292 -6.35 -2.53 21.94
C ASP A 292 -6.99 -3.89 22.23
N VAL A 293 -8.12 -4.20 21.56
CA VAL A 293 -8.76 -5.53 21.62
C VAL A 293 -7.88 -6.62 21.03
N MET A 294 -7.36 -6.43 19.80
CA MET A 294 -6.52 -7.45 19.15
C MET A 294 -5.25 -7.72 19.97
N MET A 295 -4.56 -6.68 20.43
CA MET A 295 -3.32 -6.81 21.18
C MET A 295 -3.54 -7.58 22.48
N ALA A 296 -4.60 -7.25 23.23
CA ALA A 296 -4.91 -7.93 24.49
C ALA A 296 -5.10 -9.44 24.30
N ASP A 297 -5.78 -9.87 23.23
CA ASP A 297 -6.03 -11.28 22.96
C ASP A 297 -4.80 -11.98 22.33
N MET A 298 -4.07 -11.31 21.45
CA MET A 298 -2.82 -11.83 20.85
C MET A 298 -1.74 -12.09 21.90
N GLN A 299 -1.69 -11.33 22.99
CA GLN A 299 -0.73 -11.54 24.08
C GLN A 299 -1.07 -12.76 24.95
N GLN A 300 -2.32 -13.23 24.93
CA GLN A 300 -2.79 -14.32 25.80
C GLN A 300 -2.66 -15.70 25.13
N GLU A 301 -2.86 -15.80 23.82
CA GLU A 301 -2.92 -17.08 23.12
C GLU A 301 -2.05 -17.09 21.84
N PRO A 302 -1.04 -17.98 21.73
CA PRO A 302 -0.18 -18.07 20.54
C PRO A 302 -0.95 -18.32 19.24
N ARG A 303 -2.06 -19.07 19.28
CA ARG A 303 -2.92 -19.30 18.12
C ARG A 303 -3.56 -17.99 17.64
N VAL A 304 -4.12 -17.19 18.56
CA VAL A 304 -4.71 -15.88 18.23
C VAL A 304 -3.65 -14.93 17.70
N ARG A 305 -2.45 -14.93 18.29
CA ARG A 305 -1.30 -14.17 17.75
C ARG A 305 -1.04 -14.50 16.28
N ILE A 306 -0.98 -15.79 15.91
CA ILE A 306 -0.76 -16.21 14.51
C ILE A 306 -1.93 -15.77 13.63
N GLN A 307 -3.16 -16.04 14.05
CA GLN A 307 -4.38 -15.72 13.32
C GLN A 307 -4.53 -14.21 13.02
N TYR A 308 -4.23 -13.34 13.99
CA TYR A 308 -4.43 -11.89 13.87
C TYR A 308 -3.18 -11.12 13.48
N ALA A 309 -2.02 -11.77 13.34
CA ALA A 309 -0.74 -11.09 13.12
C ALA A 309 -0.77 -10.13 11.91
N ALA A 310 -1.31 -10.59 10.78
CA ALA A 310 -1.35 -9.81 9.54
C ALA A 310 -2.39 -8.67 9.63
N LYS A 311 -3.57 -8.95 10.20
CA LYS A 311 -4.65 -7.95 10.42
C LYS A 311 -4.17 -6.84 11.35
N PHE A 312 -3.56 -7.19 12.48
CA PHE A 312 -3.00 -6.26 13.44
C PHE A 312 -1.91 -5.38 12.80
N ALA A 313 -0.93 -5.99 12.13
CA ALA A 313 0.17 -5.25 11.50
C ALA A 313 -0.32 -4.25 10.44
N SER A 314 -1.25 -4.67 9.56
CA SER A 314 -1.83 -3.78 8.55
C SER A 314 -2.59 -2.60 9.18
N LEU A 315 -3.26 -2.85 10.30
CA LEU A 315 -4.03 -1.84 11.01
C LEU A 315 -3.09 -0.86 11.75
N SER A 316 -2.11 -1.37 12.50
CA SER A 316 -1.05 -0.61 13.19
C SER A 316 -0.27 0.30 12.24
N ASN A 317 0.06 -0.18 11.05
CA ASN A 317 0.87 0.56 10.10
C ASN A 317 0.26 1.93 9.75
N TYR A 318 -1.00 1.92 9.29
CA TYR A 318 -1.69 3.15 8.91
C TYR A 318 -2.24 3.92 10.11
N TRP A 319 -2.44 3.28 11.27
CA TRP A 319 -2.71 3.97 12.54
C TRP A 319 -1.55 4.93 12.89
N LYS A 320 -0.32 4.44 12.86
CA LYS A 320 0.88 5.26 13.13
C LYS A 320 1.14 6.28 12.01
N PHE A 321 0.92 5.89 10.75
CA PHE A 321 1.05 6.80 9.60
C PHE A 321 0.19 8.06 9.76
N TYR A 322 -1.10 7.92 10.09
CA TYR A 322 -2.00 9.08 10.20
C TYR A 322 -1.68 9.99 11.40
N GLN A 323 -1.15 9.44 12.49
CA GLN A 323 -0.60 10.25 13.59
C GLN A 323 0.59 11.09 13.10
N GLY A 324 1.54 10.46 12.41
CA GLY A 324 2.72 11.13 11.88
C GLY A 324 2.38 12.15 10.80
N GLN A 325 1.45 11.83 9.90
CA GLN A 325 1.03 12.73 8.84
C GLN A 325 0.40 13.99 9.41
N THR A 326 -0.55 13.87 10.35
CA THR A 326 -1.16 15.04 11.00
C THR A 326 -0.12 15.93 11.66
N LYS A 327 0.84 15.34 12.40
CA LYS A 327 1.93 16.09 13.03
C LYS A 327 2.81 16.81 12.00
N CYS A 328 3.21 16.12 10.94
CA CYS A 328 4.08 16.69 9.90
C CYS A 328 3.38 17.78 9.09
N LEU A 329 2.11 17.60 8.71
CA LEU A 329 1.35 18.60 7.97
C LEU A 329 1.22 19.92 8.76
N ARG A 330 1.02 19.84 10.09
CA ARG A 330 1.00 21.01 10.98
C ARG A 330 2.37 21.65 11.12
N ASN A 331 3.41 20.85 11.44
CA ASN A 331 4.75 21.37 11.69
C ASN A 331 5.39 22.05 10.46
N LEU A 332 5.03 21.61 9.25
CA LEU A 332 5.54 22.14 7.99
C LEU A 332 4.66 23.25 7.40
N ASP A 333 3.59 23.67 8.08
CA ASP A 333 2.58 24.59 7.55
C ASP A 333 2.17 24.27 6.10
N VAL A 334 1.81 23.00 5.87
CA VAL A 334 1.42 22.53 4.53
C VAL A 334 0.15 23.25 4.08
N LYS A 335 -0.79 23.53 4.99
CA LYS A 335 -2.00 24.30 4.70
C LYS A 335 -1.65 25.69 4.15
N GLY A 336 -0.77 26.44 4.82
CA GLY A 336 -0.33 27.76 4.35
C GLY A 336 0.39 27.70 3.00
N SER A 337 1.22 26.68 2.79
CA SER A 337 1.89 26.45 1.51
C SER A 337 0.91 26.18 0.36
N LYS A 338 -0.13 25.37 0.59
CA LYS A 338 -1.20 25.12 -0.41
C LYS A 338 -2.05 26.37 -0.65
N LYS A 339 -2.38 27.13 0.40
CA LYS A 339 -3.10 28.40 0.25
C LYS A 339 -2.32 29.40 -0.60
N SER A 340 -1.01 29.47 -0.43
CA SER A 340 -0.15 30.31 -1.25
C SER A 340 -0.15 29.93 -2.74
N LEU A 341 -0.27 28.63 -3.05
CA LEU A 341 -0.46 28.15 -4.43
C LEU A 341 -1.83 28.56 -4.98
N GLU A 342 -2.88 28.45 -4.18
CA GLU A 342 -4.24 28.87 -4.55
C GLU A 342 -4.31 30.38 -4.80
N ASP A 343 -3.66 31.21 -3.98
CA ASP A 343 -3.59 32.66 -4.18
C ASP A 343 -2.88 33.01 -5.49
N ARG A 344 -1.79 32.31 -5.80
CA ARG A 344 -1.09 32.44 -7.10
C ARG A 344 -1.99 32.03 -8.26
N PHE A 345 -2.71 30.93 -8.12
CA PHE A 345 -3.63 30.42 -9.13
C PHE A 345 -4.76 31.42 -9.41
N GLU A 346 -5.36 31.98 -8.36
CA GLU A 346 -6.41 33.01 -8.45
C GLU A 346 -5.88 34.28 -9.13
N LYS A 347 -4.67 34.73 -8.78
CA LYS A 347 -4.04 35.86 -9.48
C LYS A 347 -3.84 35.56 -10.98
N TRP A 348 -3.30 34.39 -11.31
CA TRP A 348 -3.01 33.99 -12.69
C TRP A 348 -4.25 33.88 -13.58
N LEU A 349 -5.37 33.35 -13.05
CA LEU A 349 -6.62 33.26 -13.82
C LEU A 349 -7.26 34.63 -14.07
N ASN A 350 -7.09 35.58 -13.15
CA ASN A 350 -7.63 36.95 -13.29
C ASN A 350 -6.87 37.81 -14.31
N GLU A 351 -5.69 37.38 -14.77
CA GLU A 351 -4.91 38.08 -15.80
C GLU A 351 -5.48 37.91 -17.23
N SER A 352 -6.49 37.04 -17.43
CA SER A 352 -7.05 36.77 -18.75
C SER A 352 -8.55 36.46 -18.68
N PRO A 353 -9.39 37.14 -19.48
CA PRO A 353 -10.82 36.79 -19.57
C PRO A 353 -11.07 35.33 -19.99
N ALA A 354 -10.21 34.76 -20.82
CA ALA A 354 -10.31 33.36 -21.23
C ALA A 354 -10.08 32.40 -20.06
N ARG A 355 -9.06 32.67 -19.21
CA ARG A 355 -8.80 31.88 -18.00
C ARG A 355 -9.91 32.06 -16.98
N GLN A 356 -10.43 33.29 -16.82
CA GLN A 356 -11.57 33.55 -15.95
C GLN A 356 -12.79 32.73 -16.35
N SER A 357 -13.07 32.65 -17.66
CA SER A 357 -14.19 31.85 -18.18
C SER A 357 -14.06 30.36 -17.91
N GLU A 358 -12.83 29.83 -17.84
CA GLU A 358 -12.58 28.40 -17.63
C GLU A 358 -12.42 28.02 -16.15
N TYR A 359 -11.74 28.86 -15.37
CA TYR A 359 -11.27 28.55 -14.01
C TYR A 359 -11.91 29.41 -12.91
N GLY A 360 -12.69 30.44 -13.24
CA GLY A 360 -13.12 31.47 -12.28
C GLY A 360 -13.90 30.96 -11.06
N ASN A 361 -14.57 29.81 -11.16
CA ASN A 361 -15.33 29.21 -10.05
C ASN A 361 -14.54 28.17 -9.25
N VAL A 362 -13.31 27.82 -9.66
CA VAL A 362 -12.56 26.69 -9.06
C VAL A 362 -12.35 26.87 -7.57
N ILE A 363 -11.87 28.04 -7.12
CA ILE A 363 -11.58 28.28 -5.69
C ILE A 363 -12.88 28.32 -4.86
N SER A 364 -13.93 28.98 -5.36
CA SER A 364 -15.22 29.01 -4.67
C SER A 364 -15.88 27.64 -4.59
N ASP A 365 -15.83 26.85 -5.67
CA ASP A 365 -16.35 25.48 -5.70
C ASP A 365 -15.59 24.58 -4.73
N LEU A 366 -14.26 24.71 -4.65
CA LEU A 366 -13.46 23.98 -3.66
C LEU A 366 -13.92 24.31 -2.24
N ALA A 367 -14.01 25.59 -1.89
CA ALA A 367 -14.41 26.03 -0.56
C ALA A 367 -15.81 25.51 -0.16
N GLU A 368 -16.81 25.74 -1.02
CA GLU A 368 -18.19 25.35 -0.79
C GLU A 368 -18.35 23.83 -0.70
N CYS A 369 -17.72 23.09 -1.63
CA CYS A 369 -17.90 21.64 -1.69
C CYS A 369 -17.14 20.92 -0.58
N TYR A 370 -15.97 21.39 -0.16
CA TYR A 370 -15.31 20.84 1.03
C TYR A 370 -16.14 21.06 2.28
N ALA A 371 -16.72 22.25 2.48
CA ALA A 371 -17.62 22.51 3.60
C ALA A 371 -18.83 21.55 3.61
N ALA A 372 -19.52 21.41 2.47
CA ALA A 372 -20.70 20.56 2.37
C ALA A 372 -20.40 19.06 2.51
N THR A 373 -19.27 18.59 1.98
CA THR A 373 -18.92 17.16 2.02
C THR A 373 -18.31 16.72 3.35
N SER A 374 -17.58 17.61 4.03
CA SER A 374 -16.94 17.31 5.33
C SER A 374 -17.95 17.04 6.45
N GLU A 375 -19.19 17.52 6.33
CA GLU A 375 -20.27 17.27 7.30
C GLU A 375 -20.43 15.77 7.61
N TYR A 376 -20.28 14.93 6.60
CA TYR A 376 -20.50 13.49 6.70
C TYR A 376 -19.21 12.66 6.78
N ASP A 377 -18.05 13.30 6.91
CA ASP A 377 -16.77 12.60 6.92
C ASP A 377 -16.60 11.71 8.15
N TYR A 378 -17.08 12.15 9.32
CA TYR A 378 -17.13 11.31 10.53
C TYR A 378 -17.96 10.04 10.29
N LEU A 379 -19.18 10.19 9.75
CA LEU A 379 -20.03 9.05 9.41
C LEU A 379 -19.31 8.10 8.42
N ARG A 380 -18.71 8.65 7.36
CA ARG A 380 -17.99 7.87 6.35
C ARG A 380 -16.80 7.13 6.95
N VAL A 381 -15.96 7.81 7.72
CA VAL A 381 -14.73 7.23 8.28
C VAL A 381 -15.06 6.17 9.32
N TYR A 382 -15.91 6.45 10.31
CA TYR A 382 -16.25 5.46 11.34
C TYR A 382 -17.04 4.28 10.79
N THR A 383 -17.95 4.48 9.83
CA THR A 383 -18.61 3.35 9.16
C THR A 383 -17.58 2.44 8.47
N ASN A 384 -16.59 3.00 7.79
CA ASN A 384 -15.60 2.19 7.09
C ASN A 384 -14.58 1.55 8.05
N GLU A 385 -14.00 2.31 8.98
CA GLU A 385 -12.90 1.86 9.83
C GLU A 385 -13.40 1.05 11.03
N ALA A 386 -14.44 1.50 11.73
CA ALA A 386 -14.91 0.87 12.96
C ALA A 386 -15.95 -0.25 12.70
N ILE A 387 -16.82 -0.08 11.70
CA ILE A 387 -17.86 -1.06 11.39
C ILE A 387 -17.38 -2.04 10.32
N LEU A 388 -17.30 -1.60 9.06
CA LEU A 388 -17.08 -2.50 7.92
C LEU A 388 -15.71 -3.20 7.92
N ARG A 389 -14.70 -2.61 8.57
CA ARG A 389 -13.35 -3.19 8.74
C ARG A 389 -13.08 -3.67 10.17
N GLY A 390 -13.99 -3.43 11.12
CA GLY A 390 -13.80 -3.77 12.53
C GLY A 390 -13.87 -5.28 12.77
N ALA A 391 -15.08 -5.83 12.67
CA ALA A 391 -15.36 -7.25 12.82
C ALA A 391 -15.68 -7.90 11.46
N ALA A 392 -15.23 -9.15 11.28
CA ALA A 392 -15.38 -9.92 10.05
C ALA A 392 -16.85 -10.16 9.69
N VAL A 393 -17.76 -10.23 10.67
CA VAL A 393 -19.20 -10.42 10.45
C VAL A 393 -19.79 -9.34 9.52
N PHE A 394 -19.35 -8.09 9.62
CA PHE A 394 -19.82 -7.00 8.72
C PHE A 394 -19.35 -7.22 7.27
N SER A 395 -18.12 -7.71 7.10
CA SER A 395 -17.57 -8.06 5.77
C SER A 395 -18.28 -9.28 5.19
N ILE A 396 -18.56 -10.31 6.00
CA ILE A 396 -19.31 -11.50 5.61
C ILE A 396 -20.72 -11.09 5.18
N ALA A 397 -21.44 -10.34 6.00
CA ALA A 397 -22.77 -9.81 5.69
C ALA A 397 -22.78 -9.04 4.36
N ARG A 398 -21.85 -8.10 4.17
CA ARG A 398 -21.76 -7.32 2.91
C ARG A 398 -21.54 -8.20 1.69
N GLN A 399 -20.78 -9.28 1.81
CA GLN A 399 -20.50 -10.22 0.71
C GLN A 399 -21.70 -11.12 0.36
N MET A 400 -22.72 -11.23 1.21
CA MET A 400 -23.95 -11.94 0.90
C MET A 400 -24.86 -11.18 -0.08
N LYS A 401 -24.68 -9.87 -0.25
CA LYS A 401 -25.58 -9.03 -1.06
C LYS A 401 -25.76 -9.50 -2.51
N PRO A 402 -24.72 -9.86 -3.28
CA PRO A 402 -24.89 -10.38 -4.63
C PRO A 402 -25.68 -11.68 -4.69
N LEU A 403 -25.59 -12.53 -3.65
CA LEU A 403 -26.37 -13.75 -3.57
C LEU A 403 -27.83 -13.42 -3.25
N GLU A 404 -28.10 -12.53 -2.29
CA GLU A 404 -29.45 -12.05 -2.01
C GLU A 404 -30.13 -11.49 -3.27
N ASP A 405 -29.45 -10.59 -3.99
CA ASP A 405 -29.97 -9.97 -5.22
C ASP A 405 -30.31 -11.00 -6.30
N GLU A 406 -29.43 -12.00 -6.48
CA GLU A 406 -29.66 -13.07 -7.45
C GLU A 406 -30.82 -13.98 -7.03
N LEU A 407 -30.94 -14.32 -5.74
CA LEU A 407 -32.04 -15.12 -5.22
C LEU A 407 -33.39 -14.40 -5.33
N LEU A 408 -33.43 -13.09 -5.03
CA LEU A 408 -34.63 -12.27 -5.18
C LEU A 408 -35.07 -12.19 -6.64
N LYS A 409 -34.12 -12.02 -7.56
CA LYS A 409 -34.41 -11.79 -8.98
C LYS A 409 -34.72 -13.07 -9.75
N ASN A 410 -33.94 -14.13 -9.49
CA ASN A 410 -33.90 -15.34 -10.32
C ASN A 410 -34.06 -16.64 -9.51
N GLY A 411 -34.33 -16.57 -8.20
CA GLY A 411 -34.45 -17.75 -7.34
C GLY A 411 -33.14 -18.55 -7.27
N LYS A 412 -33.24 -19.87 -7.09
CA LYS A 412 -32.11 -20.81 -6.98
C LYS A 412 -31.46 -21.12 -8.35
N SER A 413 -31.13 -20.07 -9.09
CA SER A 413 -30.52 -20.14 -10.42
C SER A 413 -29.13 -20.80 -10.36
N GLU A 414 -28.63 -21.25 -11.51
CA GLU A 414 -27.26 -21.77 -11.60
C GLU A 414 -26.23 -20.70 -11.21
N LYS A 415 -26.50 -19.45 -11.55
CA LYS A 415 -25.67 -18.31 -11.14
C LYS A 415 -25.68 -18.13 -9.61
N ALA A 416 -26.81 -18.32 -8.95
CA ALA A 416 -26.88 -18.28 -7.48
C ALA A 416 -26.00 -19.38 -6.86
N ARG A 417 -26.03 -20.61 -7.40
CA ARG A 417 -25.17 -21.71 -6.95
C ARG A 417 -23.68 -21.40 -7.13
N GLN A 418 -23.31 -20.78 -8.26
CA GLN A 418 -21.93 -20.37 -8.53
C GLN A 418 -21.47 -19.26 -7.58
N ILE A 419 -22.34 -18.30 -7.25
CA ILE A 419 -22.04 -17.27 -6.24
C ILE A 419 -21.85 -17.93 -4.88
N ALA A 420 -22.76 -18.81 -4.47
CA ALA A 420 -22.69 -19.51 -3.19
C ALA A 420 -21.43 -20.37 -3.06
N ALA A 421 -21.05 -21.12 -4.11
CA ALA A 421 -19.80 -21.90 -4.12
C ALA A 421 -18.56 -21.01 -3.90
N LYS A 422 -18.49 -19.87 -4.60
CA LYS A 422 -17.39 -18.90 -4.39
C LYS A 422 -17.38 -18.33 -2.98
N LEU A 423 -18.56 -18.03 -2.42
CA LEU A 423 -18.68 -17.53 -1.04
C LEU A 423 -18.23 -18.58 -0.02
N LYS A 424 -18.50 -19.87 -0.25
CA LYS A 424 -17.98 -20.95 0.62
C LYS A 424 -16.46 -20.94 0.67
N ASP A 425 -15.79 -20.85 -0.48
CA ASP A 425 -14.32 -20.80 -0.52
C ASP A 425 -13.77 -19.57 0.20
N ILE A 426 -14.38 -18.40 -0.03
CA ILE A 426 -13.98 -17.15 0.63
C ILE A 426 -14.17 -17.21 2.15
N PHE A 427 -15.31 -17.72 2.60
CA PHE A 427 -15.62 -17.78 4.03
C PHE A 427 -14.85 -18.89 4.74
N ALA A 428 -14.57 -20.02 4.08
CA ALA A 428 -13.67 -21.03 4.64
C ALA A 428 -12.29 -20.43 4.96
N GLU A 429 -11.72 -19.62 4.06
CA GLU A 429 -10.46 -18.93 4.32
C GLU A 429 -10.61 -17.85 5.40
N THR A 430 -11.71 -17.10 5.41
CA THR A 430 -11.99 -16.10 6.45
C THR A 430 -12.06 -16.74 7.85
N PHE A 431 -12.73 -17.88 7.97
CA PHE A 431 -12.91 -18.59 9.23
C PHE A 431 -11.68 -19.38 9.69
N LYS A 432 -10.66 -19.58 8.83
CA LYS A 432 -9.38 -20.19 9.21
C LYS A 432 -8.66 -19.37 10.29
N ASP A 433 -8.67 -18.04 10.15
CA ASP A 433 -8.04 -17.09 11.06
C ASP A 433 -9.01 -16.49 12.09
N TYR A 434 -10.26 -16.94 12.09
CA TYR A 434 -11.31 -16.36 12.92
C TYR A 434 -11.24 -16.88 14.36
N ASN A 435 -11.15 -15.97 15.33
CA ASN A 435 -11.37 -16.26 16.74
C ASN A 435 -12.67 -15.60 17.20
N ILE A 436 -13.69 -16.40 17.51
CA ILE A 436 -15.03 -15.90 17.81
C ILE A 436 -15.07 -14.95 19.03
N ILE A 437 -14.23 -15.21 20.04
CA ILE A 437 -14.17 -14.38 21.26
C ILE A 437 -13.57 -13.01 20.92
N THR A 438 -12.47 -12.99 20.15
CA THR A 438 -11.86 -11.74 19.69
C THR A 438 -12.80 -10.96 18.77
N GLU A 439 -13.53 -11.63 17.89
CA GLU A 439 -14.46 -10.98 16.94
C GLU A 439 -15.69 -10.39 17.61
N GLU A 440 -16.22 -11.03 18.66
CA GLU A 440 -17.27 -10.46 19.50
C GLU A 440 -16.81 -9.16 20.18
N LYS A 441 -15.59 -9.16 20.76
CA LYS A 441 -15.00 -7.96 21.36
C LYS A 441 -14.75 -6.86 20.33
N LEU A 442 -14.26 -7.21 19.13
CA LEU A 442 -14.05 -6.25 18.03
C LEU A 442 -15.35 -5.64 17.55
N PHE A 443 -16.42 -6.44 17.48
CA PHE A 443 -17.75 -5.96 17.13
C PHE A 443 -18.25 -4.95 18.17
N ALA A 444 -18.14 -5.27 19.46
CA ALA A 444 -18.51 -4.34 20.54
C ALA A 444 -17.70 -3.03 20.48
N ALA A 445 -16.38 -3.12 20.34
CA ALA A 445 -15.50 -1.95 20.27
C ALA A 445 -15.79 -1.09 19.03
N GLY A 446 -16.07 -1.71 17.88
CA GLY A 446 -16.46 -1.03 16.65
C GLY A 446 -17.76 -0.24 16.79
N LEU A 447 -18.78 -0.84 17.41
CA LEU A 447 -20.05 -0.15 17.69
C LEU A 447 -19.88 1.01 18.68
N ASP A 448 -19.13 0.80 19.76
CA ASP A 448 -18.91 1.82 20.80
C ASP A 448 -18.18 3.04 20.23
N VAL A 449 -17.07 2.83 19.50
CA VAL A 449 -16.30 3.94 18.93
C VAL A 449 -17.08 4.66 17.82
N TYR A 450 -17.90 3.94 17.03
CA TYR A 450 -18.81 4.57 16.07
C TYR A 450 -19.84 5.46 16.79
N PHE A 451 -20.53 4.93 17.79
CA PHE A 451 -21.61 5.62 18.49
C PHE A 451 -21.12 6.90 19.16
N ARG A 452 -19.94 6.88 19.77
CA ARG A 452 -19.38 8.03 20.50
C ARG A 452 -18.87 9.15 19.60
N ASN A 453 -18.47 8.85 18.36
CA ASN A 453 -17.75 9.81 17.52
C ASN A 453 -18.50 10.25 16.26
N VAL A 454 -19.53 9.51 15.82
CA VAL A 454 -20.42 9.99 14.76
C VAL A 454 -21.47 10.92 15.38
N PRO A 455 -21.66 12.17 14.88
CA PRO A 455 -22.70 13.04 15.41
C PRO A 455 -24.08 12.37 15.38
N ILE A 456 -24.85 12.50 16.47
CA ILE A 456 -26.11 11.77 16.66
C ILE A 456 -27.10 11.98 15.51
N LEU A 457 -27.12 13.18 14.91
CA LEU A 457 -28.00 13.55 13.79
C LEU A 457 -27.65 12.83 12.47
N HIS A 458 -26.48 12.19 12.39
CA HIS A 458 -26.01 11.41 11.26
C HIS A 458 -26.09 9.90 11.51
N GLN A 459 -26.44 9.47 12.72
CA GLN A 459 -26.60 8.06 13.03
C GLN A 459 -27.98 7.55 12.60
N ASP A 460 -28.07 6.25 12.34
CA ASP A 460 -29.32 5.59 12.02
C ASP A 460 -30.25 5.53 13.25
N ALA A 461 -31.54 5.80 13.05
CA ALA A 461 -32.50 5.92 14.15
C ALA A 461 -32.78 4.57 14.84
N ASP A 462 -32.79 3.47 14.08
CA ASP A 462 -33.02 2.13 14.64
C ASP A 462 -31.79 1.67 15.43
N PHE A 463 -30.58 1.95 14.93
CA PHE A 463 -29.35 1.74 15.68
C PHE A 463 -29.35 2.51 17.01
N LEU A 464 -29.71 3.79 17.00
CA LEU A 464 -29.82 4.61 18.22
C LEU A 464 -30.87 4.05 19.19
N SER A 465 -32.02 3.63 18.67
CA SER A 465 -33.08 3.01 19.48
C SER A 465 -32.60 1.72 20.15
N ASN A 466 -31.89 0.87 19.41
CA ASN A 466 -31.30 -0.36 19.94
C ASN A 466 -30.24 -0.08 21.00
N ALA A 467 -29.34 0.89 20.75
CA ALA A 467 -28.33 1.29 21.72
C ALA A 467 -28.98 1.81 23.03
N PHE A 468 -30.02 2.65 22.92
CA PHE A 468 -30.76 3.17 24.06
C PHE A 468 -31.44 2.06 24.88
N ARG A 469 -32.14 1.12 24.23
CA ARG A 469 -32.83 0.01 24.90
C ARG A 469 -31.89 -0.89 25.68
N ASN A 470 -30.64 -1.00 25.24
CA ASN A 470 -29.58 -1.77 25.89
C ASN A 470 -28.73 -0.94 26.88
N GLY A 471 -29.16 0.28 27.23
CA GLY A 471 -28.43 1.15 28.15
C GLY A 471 -27.01 1.50 27.64
N TYR A 472 -26.82 1.54 26.33
CA TYR A 472 -25.54 1.75 25.65
C TYR A 472 -24.47 0.68 25.96
N ASN A 473 -24.89 -0.52 26.37
CA ASN A 473 -23.99 -1.64 26.61
C ASN A 473 -23.70 -2.39 25.30
N PHE A 474 -22.69 -1.93 24.55
CA PHE A 474 -22.29 -2.54 23.29
C PHE A 474 -21.73 -3.96 23.43
N LYS A 475 -21.22 -4.32 24.61
CA LYS A 475 -20.80 -5.70 24.91
C LYS A 475 -22.02 -6.62 24.92
N GLN A 476 -23.10 -6.24 25.60
CA GLN A 476 -24.35 -7.02 25.61
C GLN A 476 -24.92 -7.15 24.19
N ILE A 477 -24.93 -6.07 23.40
CA ILE A 477 -25.38 -6.10 22.01
C ILE A 477 -24.54 -7.09 21.17
N ALA A 478 -23.22 -7.13 21.39
CA ALA A 478 -22.34 -8.08 20.72
C ALA A 478 -22.63 -9.53 21.14
N GLU A 479 -22.74 -9.78 22.46
CA GLU A 479 -23.06 -11.10 23.01
C GLU A 479 -24.38 -11.65 22.43
N ASP A 480 -25.41 -10.80 22.31
CA ASP A 480 -26.71 -11.19 21.75
C ASP A 480 -26.65 -11.38 20.22
N MET A 481 -25.87 -10.56 19.51
CA MET A 481 -25.62 -10.74 18.07
C MET A 481 -24.93 -12.08 17.77
N TYR A 482 -23.90 -12.43 18.55
CA TYR A 482 -23.11 -13.63 18.35
C TYR A 482 -23.83 -14.92 18.78
N LYS A 483 -24.87 -14.82 19.62
CA LYS A 483 -25.77 -15.94 19.94
C LYS A 483 -26.83 -16.20 18.86
N THR A 484 -27.17 -15.21 18.06
CA THR A 484 -28.37 -15.25 17.19
C THR A 484 -28.05 -15.29 15.70
N SER A 485 -27.02 -14.58 15.24
CA SER A 485 -26.65 -14.56 13.83
C SER A 485 -26.04 -15.89 13.38
N GLN A 486 -26.39 -16.32 12.17
CA GLN A 486 -25.74 -17.43 11.50
C GLN A 486 -24.43 -17.00 10.82
N LEU A 487 -24.19 -15.69 10.66
CA LEU A 487 -23.02 -15.14 9.96
C LEU A 487 -21.74 -15.10 10.80
N VAL A 488 -21.81 -15.44 12.10
CA VAL A 488 -20.65 -15.44 13.01
C VAL A 488 -19.96 -16.80 13.11
N THR A 489 -20.46 -17.84 12.43
CA THR A 489 -19.83 -19.16 12.38
C THR A 489 -19.78 -19.72 10.95
N LEU A 490 -18.76 -20.54 10.66
CA LEU A 490 -18.66 -21.22 9.37
C LEU A 490 -19.83 -22.16 9.11
N GLU A 491 -20.30 -22.87 10.14
CA GLU A 491 -21.46 -23.76 10.05
C GLU A 491 -22.74 -22.99 9.70
N GLY A 492 -23.01 -21.88 10.40
CA GLY A 492 -24.18 -21.04 10.13
C GLY A 492 -24.15 -20.44 8.73
N VAL A 493 -22.99 -19.92 8.30
CA VAL A 493 -22.82 -19.40 6.94
C VAL A 493 -23.02 -20.49 5.89
N ASN A 494 -22.41 -21.67 6.06
CA ASN A 494 -22.59 -22.78 5.12
C ASN A 494 -24.05 -23.23 5.04
N LYS A 495 -24.77 -23.27 6.16
CA LYS A 495 -26.20 -23.55 6.19
C LYS A 495 -27.00 -22.57 5.32
N ILE A 496 -26.67 -21.28 5.33
CA ILE A 496 -27.31 -20.30 4.43
C ILE A 496 -26.99 -20.62 2.97
N LEU A 497 -25.69 -20.81 2.67
CA LEU A 497 -25.20 -21.03 1.30
C LEU A 497 -25.67 -22.34 0.68
N ASP A 498 -25.93 -23.38 1.48
CA ASP A 498 -26.48 -24.66 1.05
C ASP A 498 -27.97 -24.60 0.76
N ASN A 499 -28.73 -23.90 1.61
CA ASN A 499 -30.18 -23.82 1.47
C ASN A 499 -30.60 -22.91 0.31
N LEU A 500 -29.79 -21.88 0.01
CA LEU A 500 -30.12 -20.86 -1.00
C LEU A 500 -31.50 -20.24 -0.76
N ASP A 501 -31.83 -20.04 0.52
CA ASP A 501 -33.07 -19.39 0.95
C ASP A 501 -32.76 -17.93 1.29
N VAL A 502 -33.36 -17.02 0.54
CA VAL A 502 -33.17 -15.58 0.71
C VAL A 502 -33.58 -15.12 2.11
N THR A 503 -34.57 -15.77 2.73
CA THR A 503 -35.06 -15.40 4.06
C THR A 503 -34.04 -15.65 5.16
N LEU A 504 -33.14 -16.63 4.98
CA LEU A 504 -32.02 -16.87 5.89
C LEU A 504 -30.93 -15.78 5.80
N ILE A 505 -30.90 -15.02 4.70
CA ILE A 505 -30.01 -13.86 4.54
C ILE A 505 -30.72 -12.60 5.06
N SER A 506 -31.90 -12.31 4.52
CA SER A 506 -32.59 -11.03 4.76
C SER A 506 -33.05 -10.86 6.21
N ASN A 507 -33.27 -11.97 6.94
CA ASN A 507 -33.70 -11.95 8.33
C ASN A 507 -32.54 -12.13 9.33
N ASP A 508 -31.30 -12.35 8.87
CA ASP A 508 -30.17 -12.49 9.78
C ASP A 508 -29.87 -11.14 10.47
N PRO A 509 -29.78 -11.09 11.81
CA PRO A 509 -29.64 -9.83 12.53
C PRO A 509 -28.33 -9.09 12.20
N ALA A 510 -27.24 -9.79 11.91
CA ALA A 510 -25.99 -9.14 11.51
C ALA A 510 -26.10 -8.58 10.09
N TYR A 511 -26.81 -9.27 9.19
CA TYR A 511 -27.07 -8.77 7.83
C TYR A 511 -27.90 -7.48 7.85
N ILE A 512 -28.98 -7.46 8.65
CA ILE A 512 -29.83 -6.29 8.85
C ILE A 512 -29.02 -5.11 9.37
N LEU A 513 -28.27 -5.31 10.48
CA LEU A 513 -27.47 -4.25 11.08
C LEU A 513 -26.40 -3.71 10.13
N THR A 514 -25.72 -4.60 9.40
CA THR A 514 -24.72 -4.19 8.39
C THR A 514 -25.36 -3.30 7.33
N ASN A 515 -26.53 -3.68 6.82
CA ASN A 515 -27.25 -2.91 5.81
C ASN A 515 -27.79 -1.58 6.37
N GLN A 516 -28.17 -1.50 7.65
CA GLN A 516 -28.53 -0.23 8.29
C GLN A 516 -27.38 0.79 8.20
N PHE A 517 -26.16 0.39 8.58
CA PHE A 517 -24.99 1.28 8.48
C PHE A 517 -24.67 1.67 7.02
N ILE A 518 -24.70 0.70 6.10
CA ILE A 518 -24.42 0.96 4.68
C ILE A 518 -25.47 1.89 4.06
N ASN A 519 -26.76 1.64 4.32
CA ASN A 519 -27.86 2.41 3.76
C ASN A 519 -27.88 3.84 4.34
N ASN A 520 -27.65 3.98 5.65
CA ASN A 520 -27.52 5.30 6.27
C ASN A 520 -26.38 6.09 5.60
N LEU A 521 -25.17 5.51 5.50
CA LEU A 521 -24.05 6.16 4.81
C LEU A 521 -24.39 6.52 3.37
N ASN A 522 -24.96 5.59 2.58
CA ASN A 522 -25.30 5.83 1.19
C ASN A 522 -26.33 6.95 1.03
N SER A 523 -27.34 7.00 1.90
CA SER A 523 -28.38 8.04 1.86
C SER A 523 -27.79 9.44 2.10
N LYS A 524 -26.90 9.60 3.08
CA LYS A 524 -26.20 10.86 3.37
C LYS A 524 -25.21 11.22 2.27
N MET A 525 -24.51 10.24 1.71
CA MET A 525 -23.62 10.48 0.56
C MET A 525 -24.38 10.90 -0.71
N ALA A 526 -25.62 10.42 -0.88
CA ALA A 526 -26.47 10.82 -1.99
C ALA A 526 -26.97 12.27 -1.83
N SER A 527 -27.26 12.74 -0.62
CA SER A 527 -27.71 14.13 -0.40
C SER A 527 -26.66 15.17 -0.75
N VAL A 528 -25.37 14.82 -0.72
CA VAL A 528 -24.26 15.70 -1.11
C VAL A 528 -23.64 15.36 -2.47
N ARG A 529 -24.29 14.51 -3.29
CA ARG A 529 -23.75 14.08 -4.59
C ARG A 529 -23.35 15.25 -5.49
N GLN A 530 -24.21 16.27 -5.60
CA GLN A 530 -23.93 17.46 -6.42
C GLN A 530 -22.63 18.19 -6.01
N TYR A 531 -22.33 18.25 -4.70
CA TYR A 531 -21.11 18.88 -4.19
C TYR A 531 -19.90 18.00 -4.47
N ARG A 532 -20.04 16.68 -4.40
CA ARG A 532 -18.96 15.74 -4.76
C ARG A 532 -18.61 15.84 -6.24
N ASP A 533 -19.60 15.96 -7.11
CA ASP A 533 -19.37 16.08 -8.55
C ASP A 533 -18.72 17.42 -8.90
N ARG A 534 -19.19 18.52 -8.29
CA ARG A 534 -18.54 19.84 -8.39
C ARG A 534 -17.11 19.81 -7.83
N LEU A 535 -16.86 19.14 -6.71
CA LEU A 535 -15.54 19.00 -6.12
C LEU A 535 -14.57 18.24 -7.05
N ASN A 536 -15.03 17.14 -7.65
CA ASN A 536 -14.24 16.38 -8.63
C ASN A 536 -13.86 17.25 -9.84
N ARG A 537 -14.82 18.03 -10.36
CA ARG A 537 -14.58 19.01 -11.43
C ARG A 537 -13.56 20.05 -11.02
N ALA A 538 -13.77 20.68 -9.85
CA ALA A 538 -12.91 21.75 -9.35
C ALA A 538 -11.49 21.26 -9.13
N ASN A 539 -11.29 20.08 -8.55
CA ASN A 539 -9.97 19.46 -8.40
C ASN A 539 -9.30 19.18 -9.76
N ARG A 540 -10.03 18.64 -10.74
CA ARG A 540 -9.50 18.39 -12.09
C ARG A 540 -9.07 19.68 -12.78
N LEU A 541 -9.90 20.71 -12.73
CA LEU A 541 -9.61 22.02 -13.32
C LEU A 541 -8.50 22.76 -12.58
N PHE A 542 -8.43 22.65 -11.25
CA PHE A 542 -7.33 23.18 -10.45
C PHE A 542 -5.99 22.59 -10.90
N VAL A 543 -5.90 21.26 -11.01
CA VAL A 543 -4.67 20.59 -11.48
C VAL A 543 -4.33 21.00 -12.91
N LYS A 544 -5.31 21.06 -13.81
CA LYS A 544 -5.12 21.53 -15.19
C LYS A 544 -4.52 22.93 -15.20
N GLY A 545 -5.16 23.87 -14.50
CA GLY A 545 -4.76 25.26 -14.51
C GLY A 545 -3.43 25.51 -13.78
N VAL A 546 -3.09 24.73 -12.74
CA VAL A 546 -1.74 24.76 -12.13
C VAL A 546 -0.66 24.33 -13.13
N MET A 547 -0.91 23.27 -13.90
CA MET A 547 0.03 22.83 -14.94
C MET A 547 0.17 23.86 -16.07
N GLU A 548 -0.89 24.56 -16.44
CA GLU A 548 -0.84 25.64 -17.43
C GLU A 548 -0.11 26.89 -16.91
N MET A 549 -0.39 27.29 -15.67
CA MET A 549 0.26 28.41 -15.00
C MET A 549 1.78 28.22 -14.94
N ASP A 550 2.21 27.02 -14.54
CA ASP A 550 3.63 26.66 -14.41
C ASP A 550 4.08 25.75 -15.57
N SER A 551 3.67 26.03 -16.81
CA SER A 551 3.92 25.19 -18.01
C SER A 551 5.38 24.84 -18.31
N LYS A 552 6.35 25.55 -17.72
CA LYS A 552 7.79 25.23 -17.82
C LYS A 552 8.26 24.21 -16.76
N LYS A 553 7.46 23.96 -15.73
CA LYS A 553 7.75 23.00 -14.67
C LYS A 553 7.41 21.59 -15.18
N HIS A 554 8.29 20.64 -14.86
CA HIS A 554 8.02 19.23 -15.08
C HIS A 554 7.25 18.70 -13.87
N PHE A 555 6.06 18.15 -14.12
CA PHE A 555 5.20 17.63 -13.07
C PHE A 555 5.26 16.11 -13.04
N ALA A 556 5.39 15.54 -11.85
CA ALA A 556 5.13 14.12 -11.62
C ALA A 556 3.63 13.94 -11.28
N PRO A 557 2.94 12.96 -11.88
CA PRO A 557 1.56 12.68 -11.51
C PRO A 557 1.49 12.01 -10.14
N ASN A 558 0.36 12.18 -9.45
CA ASN A 558 0.06 11.42 -8.23
C ASN A 558 0.28 9.91 -8.44
N ALA A 559 0.80 9.24 -7.42
CA ALA A 559 0.89 7.79 -7.40
C ALA A 559 -0.51 7.16 -7.50
N ASN A 560 -0.60 6.04 -8.21
CA ASN A 560 -1.85 5.32 -8.48
C ASN A 560 -1.59 3.83 -8.76
N LEU A 561 -0.62 3.24 -8.07
CA LEU A 561 -0.21 1.84 -8.16
C LEU A 561 0.27 1.40 -9.57
N THR A 562 0.79 2.35 -10.33
CA THR A 562 1.48 2.11 -11.60
C THR A 562 2.99 2.17 -11.40
N ILE A 563 3.76 1.54 -12.28
CA ILE A 563 5.23 1.57 -12.17
C ILE A 563 5.77 3.01 -12.33
N ARG A 564 6.63 3.42 -11.41
CA ARG A 564 7.32 4.71 -11.37
C ARG A 564 8.80 4.52 -11.08
N TYR A 565 9.59 5.56 -11.34
CA TYR A 565 10.94 5.68 -10.81
C TYR A 565 11.10 6.98 -10.01
N THR A 566 11.96 6.94 -9.00
CA THR A 566 12.45 8.10 -8.25
C THR A 566 13.96 7.95 -8.09
N TYR A 567 14.70 9.06 -8.04
CA TYR A 567 16.16 9.03 -7.98
C TYR A 567 16.70 10.16 -7.13
N GLY A 568 17.92 9.99 -6.64
CA GLY A 568 18.51 10.87 -5.66
C GLY A 568 19.86 10.34 -5.22
N GLN A 569 20.18 10.59 -3.95
CA GLN A 569 21.44 10.22 -3.33
C GLN A 569 21.21 9.69 -1.91
N VAL A 570 22.10 8.81 -1.47
CA VAL A 570 22.23 8.43 -0.06
C VAL A 570 22.63 9.66 0.74
N LYS A 571 21.88 10.02 1.79
CA LYS A 571 22.08 11.30 2.50
C LYS A 571 21.66 11.27 3.96
N ASP A 572 22.53 11.80 4.81
CA ASP A 572 22.21 12.21 6.19
C ASP A 572 21.04 13.22 6.22
N TYR A 573 20.45 13.40 7.39
CA TYR A 573 19.51 14.51 7.60
C TYR A 573 19.51 15.00 9.05
N LYS A 574 18.90 16.17 9.25
CA LYS A 574 18.76 16.81 10.55
C LYS A 574 17.28 16.87 10.91
N PRO A 575 16.78 15.97 11.78
CA PRO A 575 15.35 15.96 12.12
C PRO A 575 14.94 17.18 12.95
N MET A 576 15.87 17.72 13.74
CA MET A 576 15.67 18.86 14.64
C MET A 576 17.01 19.51 14.98
N ASP A 577 16.96 20.65 15.67
CA ASP A 577 18.15 21.35 16.13
C ASP A 577 19.05 20.47 17.01
N GLY A 578 20.36 20.62 16.87
CA GLY A 578 21.37 19.84 17.60
C GLY A 578 21.51 18.36 17.23
N VAL A 579 20.62 17.79 16.40
CA VAL A 579 20.62 16.36 16.05
C VAL A 579 20.96 16.16 14.57
N THR A 580 21.90 15.24 14.30
CA THR A 580 22.17 14.75 12.95
C THR A 580 22.02 13.24 12.93
N TYR A 581 21.16 12.76 12.04
CA TYR A 581 21.06 11.33 11.76
C TYR A 581 21.91 10.98 10.55
N ASN A 582 22.87 10.09 10.79
CA ASN A 582 23.73 9.50 9.78
C ASN A 582 22.91 8.62 8.82
N TYR A 583 23.44 8.39 7.63
CA TYR A 583 22.76 7.71 6.54
C TYR A 583 22.68 6.20 6.70
N TYR A 584 23.39 5.59 7.64
CA TYR A 584 23.42 4.13 7.83
C TYR A 584 23.28 3.73 9.30
N THR A 585 22.88 2.47 9.51
CA THR A 585 22.86 1.77 10.79
C THR A 585 23.60 0.44 10.68
N THR A 586 23.95 -0.16 11.83
CA THR A 586 24.75 -1.38 11.90
C THR A 586 24.15 -2.40 12.86
N LEU A 587 24.67 -3.63 12.83
CA LEU A 587 24.27 -4.71 13.73
C LEU A 587 24.51 -4.36 15.21
N ASP A 588 25.47 -3.48 15.50
CA ASP A 588 25.70 -3.00 16.87
C ASP A 588 24.46 -2.25 17.41
N GLY A 589 23.73 -1.55 16.54
CA GLY A 589 22.48 -0.88 16.89
C GLY A 589 21.31 -1.82 17.15
N VAL A 590 21.31 -3.02 16.56
CA VAL A 590 20.36 -4.10 16.93
C VAL A 590 20.62 -4.51 18.37
N MET A 591 21.90 -4.77 18.71
CA MET A 591 22.29 -5.21 20.06
C MET A 591 22.07 -4.11 21.11
N ALA A 592 22.29 -2.85 20.75
CA ALA A 592 21.99 -1.71 21.63
C ALA A 592 20.50 -1.54 21.95
N LYS A 593 19.62 -2.05 21.07
CA LYS A 593 18.17 -2.04 21.27
C LYS A 593 17.62 -3.33 21.89
N GLU A 594 18.45 -4.36 22.08
CA GLU A 594 17.98 -5.65 22.60
C GLU A 594 17.29 -5.49 23.96
N ASP A 595 16.04 -5.94 24.06
CA ASP A 595 15.28 -5.98 25.29
C ASP A 595 14.39 -7.23 25.32
N ASN A 596 14.77 -8.20 26.16
CA ASN A 596 14.05 -9.47 26.30
C ASN A 596 12.73 -9.33 27.08
N SER A 597 12.43 -8.16 27.67
CA SER A 597 11.11 -7.87 28.23
C SER A 597 10.12 -7.36 27.17
N SER A 598 10.60 -6.98 25.99
CA SER A 598 9.81 -6.51 24.87
C SER A 598 9.76 -7.54 23.73
N TRP A 599 8.55 -7.87 23.28
CA TRP A 599 8.36 -8.73 22.11
C TRP A 599 8.87 -8.07 20.81
N GLU A 600 8.97 -6.74 20.77
CA GLU A 600 9.41 -5.99 19.59
C GLU A 600 10.93 -6.00 19.43
N PHE A 601 11.67 -6.08 20.54
CA PHE A 601 13.12 -5.91 20.58
C PHE A 601 13.89 -7.17 21.01
N THR A 602 13.24 -8.33 20.88
CA THR A 602 13.90 -9.62 21.09
C THR A 602 14.88 -9.91 19.94
N VAL A 603 16.11 -10.34 20.28
CA VAL A 603 17.13 -10.74 19.30
C VAL A 603 17.30 -12.26 19.30
N PRO A 604 17.25 -12.94 18.13
CA PRO A 604 17.48 -14.38 18.07
C PRO A 604 18.86 -14.79 18.57
N SER A 605 18.95 -15.87 19.35
CA SER A 605 20.22 -16.34 19.93
C SER A 605 21.29 -16.61 18.86
N LYS A 606 20.91 -17.11 17.68
CA LYS A 606 21.85 -17.30 16.57
C LYS A 606 22.42 -15.99 16.03
N LEU A 607 21.61 -14.92 15.94
CA LEU A 607 22.09 -13.60 15.52
C LEU A 607 23.03 -13.01 16.57
N ARG A 608 22.71 -13.18 17.86
CA ARG A 608 23.59 -12.79 18.98
C ARG A 608 24.94 -13.51 18.91
N LEU A 609 24.94 -14.82 18.66
CA LEU A 609 26.17 -15.60 18.51
C LEU A 609 27.04 -15.10 17.34
N LEU A 610 26.44 -14.82 16.18
CA LEU A 610 27.16 -14.26 15.03
C LEU A 610 27.77 -12.89 15.36
N TYR A 611 27.06 -12.07 16.14
CA TYR A 611 27.55 -10.78 16.61
C TYR A 611 28.71 -10.89 17.60
N GLU A 612 28.64 -11.80 18.57
CA GLU A 612 29.67 -12.02 19.59
C GLU A 612 30.95 -12.60 18.97
N THR A 613 30.81 -13.54 18.04
CA THR A 613 31.93 -14.19 17.36
C THR A 613 32.48 -13.38 16.18
N LYS A 614 31.80 -12.30 15.78
CA LYS A 614 32.11 -11.50 14.60
C LYS A 614 32.18 -12.33 13.30
N ASP A 615 31.42 -13.43 13.21
CA ASP A 615 31.36 -14.28 12.01
C ASP A 615 30.49 -13.63 10.92
N TYR A 616 31.00 -12.53 10.36
CA TYR A 616 30.29 -11.72 9.38
C TYR A 616 30.67 -12.04 7.93
N GLY A 617 31.76 -12.79 7.73
CA GLY A 617 32.27 -13.11 6.40
C GLY A 617 32.52 -11.86 5.53
N GLN A 618 32.09 -11.93 4.27
CA GLN A 618 32.31 -10.88 3.26
C GLN A 618 31.33 -9.69 3.36
N TYR A 619 30.42 -9.70 4.34
CA TYR A 619 29.33 -8.71 4.45
C TYR A 619 29.67 -7.56 5.40
N ALA A 620 30.76 -7.67 6.16
CA ALA A 620 31.18 -6.64 7.09
C ALA A 620 31.85 -5.45 6.41
N GLU A 621 31.63 -4.28 7.00
CA GLU A 621 32.37 -3.06 6.72
C GLU A 621 32.83 -2.46 8.05
N ASN A 622 34.12 -2.10 8.15
CA ASN A 622 34.72 -1.52 9.36
C ASN A 622 34.47 -2.33 10.65
N GLY A 623 34.46 -3.67 10.55
CA GLY A 623 34.33 -4.57 11.70
C GLY A 623 32.89 -4.82 12.18
N THR A 624 31.88 -4.33 11.46
CA THR A 624 30.46 -4.60 11.76
C THR A 624 29.66 -4.84 10.48
N VAL A 625 28.40 -5.26 10.60
CA VAL A 625 27.51 -5.49 9.45
C VAL A 625 26.55 -4.31 9.31
N PRO A 626 26.56 -3.59 8.17
CA PRO A 626 25.56 -2.56 7.87
C PRO A 626 24.17 -3.18 7.79
N VAL A 627 23.16 -2.54 8.37
CA VAL A 627 21.79 -3.08 8.47
C VAL A 627 20.82 -2.35 7.54
N ALA A 628 20.74 -1.03 7.65
CA ALA A 628 19.89 -0.21 6.81
C ALA A 628 20.58 1.10 6.46
N PHE A 629 20.07 1.77 5.44
CA PHE A 629 20.50 3.11 5.05
C PHE A 629 19.35 3.97 4.55
N ILE A 630 19.58 5.29 4.50
CA ILE A 630 18.62 6.27 4.02
C ILE A 630 19.10 7.04 2.79
N SER A 631 18.14 7.41 1.95
CA SER A 631 18.35 8.21 0.75
C SER A 631 17.24 9.23 0.59
N ASN A 632 17.47 10.32 -0.16
CA ASN A 632 16.47 11.36 -0.37
C ASN A 632 15.47 11.05 -1.52
N LEU A 633 15.14 9.77 -1.69
CA LEU A 633 14.20 9.28 -2.70
C LEU A 633 12.75 9.55 -2.28
N ASP A 634 11.89 9.86 -3.25
CA ASP A 634 10.45 10.09 -3.05
C ASP A 634 9.65 8.79 -3.20
N ILE A 635 9.27 8.20 -2.08
CA ILE A 635 8.52 6.94 -2.00
C ILE A 635 7.21 7.09 -1.22
N THR A 636 6.30 6.15 -1.39
CA THR A 636 5.10 5.98 -0.55
C THR A 636 4.76 4.49 -0.40
N GLY A 637 3.72 4.16 0.36
CA GLY A 637 3.19 2.78 0.44
C GLY A 637 2.93 2.24 -0.97
N GLY A 638 3.38 1.02 -1.26
CA GLY A 638 3.50 0.49 -2.64
C GLY A 638 4.94 0.36 -3.12
N ASN A 639 5.83 1.25 -2.67
CA ASN A 639 7.27 1.09 -2.88
C ASN A 639 7.94 0.06 -1.96
N SER A 640 7.22 -0.48 -0.97
CA SER A 640 7.72 -1.60 -0.17
C SER A 640 8.17 -2.74 -1.07
N GLY A 641 9.41 -3.18 -0.90
CA GLY A 641 10.06 -4.20 -1.69
C GLY A 641 10.55 -3.68 -3.04
N SER A 642 10.78 -2.37 -3.18
CA SER A 642 11.41 -1.85 -4.40
C SER A 642 12.92 -1.97 -4.30
N PRO A 643 13.62 -2.28 -5.40
CA PRO A 643 15.07 -2.30 -5.39
C PRO A 643 15.62 -0.88 -5.34
N THR A 644 16.54 -0.66 -4.41
CA THR A 644 17.41 0.51 -4.40
C THR A 644 18.66 0.17 -5.23
N ILE A 645 18.77 0.82 -6.39
CA ILE A 645 19.72 0.52 -7.44
C ILE A 645 20.79 1.62 -7.51
N ASN A 646 22.06 1.23 -7.56
CA ASN A 646 23.17 2.18 -7.65
C ASN A 646 23.35 2.74 -9.08
N ALA A 647 24.34 3.62 -9.26
CA ALA A 647 24.63 4.27 -10.54
C ALA A 647 24.88 3.32 -11.74
N LYS A 648 25.20 2.04 -11.48
CA LYS A 648 25.55 1.03 -12.48
C LYS A 648 24.45 0.00 -12.74
N GLY A 649 23.29 0.13 -12.11
CA GLY A 649 22.21 -0.86 -12.28
C GLY A 649 22.34 -2.07 -11.37
N GLU A 650 23.10 -1.98 -10.28
CA GLU A 650 23.28 -3.07 -9.31
C GLU A 650 22.43 -2.81 -8.06
N LEU A 651 21.82 -3.86 -7.51
CA LEU A 651 21.05 -3.80 -6.27
C LEU A 651 21.98 -3.53 -5.08
N VAL A 652 21.67 -2.49 -4.30
CA VAL A 652 22.40 -2.13 -3.06
C VAL A 652 21.51 -2.13 -1.82
N GLY A 653 20.20 -2.15 -1.98
CA GLY A 653 19.26 -2.31 -0.87
C GLY A 653 17.83 -2.52 -1.34
N ILE A 654 16.93 -2.76 -0.39
CA ILE A 654 15.50 -2.96 -0.64
C ILE A 654 14.73 -1.90 0.15
N ALA A 655 14.03 -1.01 -0.55
CA ALA A 655 13.22 0.03 0.09
C ALA A 655 12.08 -0.61 0.88
N PHE A 656 11.88 -0.17 2.13
CA PHE A 656 10.84 -0.75 2.99
C PHE A 656 10.05 0.26 3.82
N ASP A 657 10.57 1.47 4.01
CA ASP A 657 9.90 2.44 4.87
C ASP A 657 10.33 3.89 4.55
N GLY A 658 9.61 4.88 5.08
CA GLY A 658 10.02 6.28 5.16
C GLY A 658 10.35 6.66 6.61
N ASN A 659 11.17 7.69 6.82
CA ASN A 659 11.37 8.25 8.16
C ASN A 659 10.15 9.04 8.65
N TRP A 660 10.15 9.40 9.94
CA TRP A 660 8.98 9.99 10.60
C TRP A 660 8.59 11.34 9.99
N GLU A 661 9.59 12.15 9.64
CA GLU A 661 9.39 13.44 9.01
C GLU A 661 8.91 13.33 7.55
N ALA A 662 8.88 12.12 6.97
CA ALA A 662 8.33 11.84 5.64
C ALA A 662 6.82 11.60 5.61
N MET A 663 6.10 11.63 6.74
CA MET A 663 4.67 11.30 6.74
C MET A 663 3.79 12.34 6.04
N SER A 664 4.28 13.57 5.84
CA SER A 664 3.65 14.54 4.94
C SER A 664 3.80 14.18 3.46
N GLY A 665 4.69 13.24 3.12
CA GLY A 665 5.15 12.88 1.78
C GLY A 665 4.08 12.30 0.86
N ASN A 666 2.86 12.07 1.30
CA ASN A 666 1.75 11.83 0.36
C ASN A 666 1.16 13.13 -0.18
N ILE A 667 1.33 14.26 0.51
CA ILE A 667 0.68 15.54 0.21
C ILE A 667 1.69 16.63 -0.16
N ALA A 668 2.82 16.67 0.56
CA ALA A 668 3.89 17.65 0.39
C ALA A 668 5.26 17.02 0.66
N PHE A 669 6.13 17.08 -0.34
CA PHE A 669 7.49 16.57 -0.22
C PHE A 669 8.39 17.63 0.41
N ASN A 670 9.29 17.22 1.30
CA ASN A 670 10.29 18.11 1.89
C ASN A 670 11.70 17.51 1.68
N PRO A 671 12.52 18.09 0.77
CA PRO A 671 13.82 17.52 0.42
C PRO A 671 14.82 17.48 1.58
N ASP A 672 14.66 18.35 2.57
CA ASP A 672 15.61 18.44 3.69
C ASP A 672 15.36 17.36 4.74
N LEU A 673 14.11 16.90 4.88
CA LEU A 673 13.68 16.00 5.95
C LEU A 673 13.31 14.59 5.47
N GLN A 674 12.79 14.44 4.26
CA GLN A 674 12.21 13.17 3.83
C GLN A 674 13.26 12.22 3.30
N ARG A 675 13.20 10.97 3.76
CA ARG A 675 14.15 9.91 3.45
C ARG A 675 13.42 8.59 3.25
N CYS A 676 13.81 7.90 2.18
CA CYS A 676 13.53 6.48 1.97
C CYS A 676 14.51 5.65 2.80
N ILE A 677 14.00 4.71 3.58
CA ILE A 677 14.75 3.72 4.35
C ILE A 677 14.82 2.43 3.52
N SER A 678 16.04 1.94 3.30
CA SER A 678 16.32 0.68 2.62
C SER A 678 17.10 -0.26 3.54
N VAL A 679 16.77 -1.56 3.52
CA VAL A 679 17.64 -2.57 4.15
C VAL A 679 18.87 -2.72 3.26
N ASP A 680 20.06 -2.73 3.87
CA ASP A 680 21.32 -2.89 3.14
C ASP A 680 21.39 -4.32 2.60
N ILE A 681 21.69 -4.46 1.31
CA ILE A 681 21.71 -5.79 0.67
C ILE A 681 22.76 -6.71 1.29
N ARG A 682 23.81 -6.15 1.92
CA ARG A 682 24.80 -6.92 2.67
C ARG A 682 24.20 -7.56 3.92
N TYR A 683 23.25 -6.89 4.60
CA TYR A 683 22.53 -7.48 5.72
C TYR A 683 21.64 -8.63 5.26
N VAL A 684 20.92 -8.44 4.15
CA VAL A 684 20.08 -9.49 3.55
C VAL A 684 20.92 -10.73 3.24
N LEU A 685 22.04 -10.57 2.53
CA LEU A 685 22.94 -11.68 2.20
C LEU A 685 23.61 -12.29 3.44
N PHE A 686 23.95 -11.49 4.45
CA PHE A 686 24.45 -11.98 5.74
C PHE A 686 23.43 -12.87 6.45
N ILE A 687 22.15 -12.47 6.46
CA ILE A 687 21.09 -13.28 7.07
C ILE A 687 20.88 -14.58 6.27
N ILE A 688 20.86 -14.53 4.94
CA ILE A 688 20.72 -15.73 4.09
C ILE A 688 21.91 -16.70 4.29
N ASP A 689 23.13 -16.18 4.29
CA ASP A 689 24.35 -16.99 4.37
C ASP A 689 24.65 -17.45 5.81
N LYS A 690 24.89 -16.50 6.72
CA LYS A 690 25.39 -16.78 8.08
C LYS A 690 24.28 -17.18 9.05
N TYR A 691 23.14 -16.50 8.99
CA TYR A 691 22.03 -16.80 9.88
C TYR A 691 21.21 -18.01 9.42
N ALA A 692 20.90 -18.15 8.13
CA ALA A 692 20.08 -19.25 7.65
C ALA A 692 20.91 -20.46 7.17
N GLY A 693 22.13 -20.24 6.66
CA GLY A 693 22.90 -21.31 6.03
C GLY A 693 22.37 -21.69 4.63
N ALA A 694 21.53 -20.85 4.02
CA ALA A 694 20.88 -21.11 2.74
C ALA A 694 21.82 -20.82 1.55
N THR A 695 22.95 -21.52 1.51
CA THR A 695 24.02 -21.30 0.51
C THR A 695 23.60 -21.60 -0.93
N ASN A 696 22.55 -22.40 -1.13
CA ASN A 696 21.90 -22.63 -2.42
C ASN A 696 21.40 -21.31 -3.03
N LEU A 697 20.81 -20.43 -2.21
CA LEU A 697 20.27 -19.14 -2.66
C LEU A 697 21.40 -18.15 -2.98
N ILE A 698 22.47 -18.13 -2.18
CA ILE A 698 23.67 -17.31 -2.45
C ILE A 698 24.31 -17.67 -3.79
N LYS A 699 24.39 -18.96 -4.12
CA LYS A 699 24.96 -19.45 -5.39
C LYS A 699 24.12 -19.10 -6.61
N GLU A 700 22.81 -18.93 -6.42
CA GLU A 700 21.88 -18.59 -7.51
C GLU A 700 21.96 -17.11 -7.92
N MET A 701 22.32 -16.23 -6.98
CA MET A 701 22.38 -14.79 -7.21
C MET A 701 23.70 -14.36 -7.86
N LYS A 702 23.63 -13.37 -8.75
CA LYS A 702 24.83 -12.77 -9.36
C LYS A 702 25.40 -11.67 -8.46
N ILE A 703 26.36 -12.03 -7.61
CA ILE A 703 27.02 -11.09 -6.69
C ILE A 703 28.24 -10.45 -7.36
N VAL A 704 28.32 -9.12 -7.35
CA VAL A 704 29.44 -8.32 -7.85
C VAL A 704 30.20 -7.65 -6.71
N LYS A 705 31.54 -7.66 -6.83
CA LYS A 705 32.48 -7.20 -5.79
C LYS A 705 33.24 -5.95 -6.17
#